data_AF-A0A1G2XZR9-F1
#
_entry.id   AF-A0A1G2XZR9-F1
#
_cell.length_a   1.000
_cell.length_b   1.000
_cell.length_c   1.000
_cell.angle_alpha   90.00
_cell.angle_beta   90.00
_cell.angle_gamma   90.00
#
_symmetry.space_group_name_H-M   'P 1'
#
loop_
_entity.id
_entity.type
_entity.pdbx_description
1 polymer ?
#
loop_
_entity_poly.entity_id
_entity_poly.type
_entity_poly.pdbx_seq_one_letter_code
_entity_poly.pdbx_strand_id
1 'polypeptide(L)'
;MKKLNLLILIFVCSNSFALSIKTVMNDGQGDFDPWNITRWADWYDSTGKLKYVFTIDCSITFAPGHNTLATAWCPAMASTHYDYKRLFYFDETCYGVVVNGNGTYIDARPAAYRPGGIYANQTITDLYRSPSTSRIGPFSGFCIDQTYNPAMPPVQISNLKMYGFNKGIATWWDPPHKVIFTNCSFVRGNFIGHIHCGNITLSSCEMKENYTGLYLSQECQNCIITNNVFRDNAYQQEHRRLYGDIQVDSSSRNTIIGNEFQTTQAIEGPYYRCGIKFYRNKGESDEVRPNPAGLNIIRNNSFTGYTIGCDVASRQGDNAHDLAAEARDFAYYNLFENNNFSDCLFGIKINNSGNTIRANTFTNVDYPILLHNVFYSLTENTITSQPDTPVYFWLMNSEWYNYNFGDFYGWDMFERQAYVNGSILESQKYIHIHTDGTPNIQSYSGPAKIVIADTQLVGAENRAHDITGDQRVNMLDINKLSENWLMECSSEIHFCDGIFDFAEFAFIADGWQKSNNMKDVYAPAAKTPIDIAVGDFWVENTGDEIAVVWNEPMSNISGTDYYTVNIFDSNGIENNRCGRGSIKYTSIVAGNFFDTISSVFDEDGTTSIITCLGDEIAAISSEPNSNGCYPIYILSYSRKKPIATLLTTNTIPIKTLAAGNFVTNDSLDELAIIFSNGTAIRIYEPDGTFVSQITAASNIKEIVGGNFDTAYAGDEIAGIDTLSSRIYFYRRGSTSGYYKTAGVTGGSVWSNIGAGNFYLGSTTRDEVAVASSTASSGIYKIFCYEISATTPAKEINQDVLSVSSRALDGGTFPIAQTLGLYERALGFTSNNFTTAMSTWAERVAVLPSAPQTTATPVFWLNSAPLDSTKQYLKVTPIVR
;
A
#
# COMPACT_ATOMS: atom_id res chain seq x y z
N MET A 1 -22.01 20.76 53.22
CA MET A 1 -23.08 20.66 52.20
C MET A 1 -22.62 21.14 50.80
N LYS A 2 -21.52 20.58 50.24
CA LYS A 2 -21.08 20.81 48.84
C LYS A 2 -20.31 19.60 48.26
N LYS A 3 -20.65 18.38 48.67
CA LYS A 3 -20.00 17.14 48.15
C LYS A 3 -20.97 16.01 47.80
N LEU A 4 -22.28 16.29 47.71
CA LEU A 4 -23.28 15.26 47.40
C LEU A 4 -24.04 15.48 46.07
N ASN A 5 -23.82 16.59 45.36
CA ASN A 5 -24.53 16.88 44.11
C ASN A 5 -23.68 16.67 42.83
N LEU A 6 -22.40 16.28 42.94
CA LEU A 6 -21.55 16.01 41.78
C LEU A 6 -21.48 14.52 41.40
N LEU A 7 -21.80 13.61 42.33
CA LEU A 7 -21.82 12.17 42.07
C LEU A 7 -23.10 11.69 41.37
N ILE A 8 -24.19 12.47 41.45
CA ILE A 8 -25.47 12.14 40.80
C ILE A 8 -25.56 12.74 39.38
N LEU A 9 -24.68 13.68 39.00
CA LEU A 9 -24.64 14.23 37.64
C LEU A 9 -23.67 13.51 36.69
N ILE A 10 -22.78 12.64 37.21
CA ILE A 10 -21.81 11.87 36.39
C ILE A 10 -22.28 10.42 36.18
N PHE A 11 -23.30 9.94 36.90
CA PHE A 11 -23.88 8.60 36.73
C PHE A 11 -25.24 8.56 35.99
N VAL A 12 -25.71 9.68 35.44
CA VAL A 12 -26.98 9.76 34.68
C VAL A 12 -26.76 10.14 33.20
N CYS A 13 -25.52 10.12 32.71
CA CYS A 13 -25.21 10.33 31.29
C CYS A 13 -24.77 9.05 30.55
N SER A 14 -25.03 7.87 31.10
CA SER A 14 -25.15 6.63 30.32
C SER A 14 -26.63 6.29 30.15
N ASN A 15 -27.36 7.11 29.39
CA ASN A 15 -28.57 6.59 28.75
C ASN A 15 -28.09 5.49 27.80
N SER A 16 -28.15 4.23 28.24
CA SER A 16 -27.80 3.08 27.42
C SER A 16 -28.75 3.07 26.22
N PHE A 17 -28.27 3.54 25.07
CA PHE A 17 -29.04 3.63 23.82
C PHE A 17 -29.38 2.26 23.22
N ALA A 18 -28.89 1.18 23.82
CA ALA A 18 -29.18 -0.21 23.50
C ALA A 18 -29.54 -0.97 24.78
N LEU A 19 -30.45 -1.94 24.66
CA LEU A 19 -30.87 -2.81 25.75
C LEU A 19 -30.66 -4.27 25.37
N SER A 20 -30.13 -5.04 26.32
CA SER A 20 -29.95 -6.50 26.23
C SER A 20 -31.29 -7.22 26.08
N ILE A 21 -31.39 -8.07 25.06
CA ILE A 21 -32.59 -8.89 24.84
C ILE A 21 -32.68 -10.07 25.79
N LYS A 22 -31.55 -10.54 26.35
CA LYS A 22 -31.49 -11.68 27.27
C LYS A 22 -32.41 -11.52 28.48
N THR A 23 -32.61 -10.27 28.93
CA THR A 23 -33.55 -9.92 30.02
C THR A 23 -35.01 -10.30 29.73
N VAL A 24 -35.41 -10.32 28.47
CA VAL A 24 -36.78 -10.66 28.00
C VAL A 24 -36.82 -12.06 27.39
N MET A 25 -35.71 -12.53 26.82
CA MET A 25 -35.57 -13.84 26.18
C MET A 25 -35.29 -14.98 27.17
N ASN A 26 -35.01 -14.70 28.45
CA ASN A 26 -34.67 -15.70 29.48
C ASN A 26 -33.64 -16.73 28.96
N ASP A 27 -32.48 -16.26 28.50
CA ASP A 27 -31.38 -17.07 27.93
C ASP A 27 -31.74 -17.85 26.64
N GLY A 28 -32.58 -17.26 25.78
CA GLY A 28 -32.88 -17.80 24.44
C GLY A 28 -34.04 -18.80 24.40
N GLN A 29 -34.90 -18.81 25.42
CA GLN A 29 -36.11 -19.63 25.41
C GLN A 29 -37.28 -18.90 24.71
N GLY A 30 -37.68 -19.43 23.55
CA GLY A 30 -38.79 -18.93 22.74
C GLY A 30 -38.36 -18.10 21.53
N ASP A 31 -39.31 -17.75 20.68
CA ASP A 31 -39.04 -16.99 19.46
C ASP A 31 -38.78 -15.51 19.77
N PHE A 32 -37.92 -14.87 18.97
CA PHE A 32 -37.69 -13.44 18.97
C PHE A 32 -38.70 -12.75 18.05
N ASP A 33 -39.64 -12.01 18.64
CA ASP A 33 -40.77 -11.33 17.98
C ASP A 33 -40.70 -9.81 18.20
N PRO A 34 -39.68 -9.11 17.68
CA PRO A 34 -39.41 -7.71 18.03
C PRO A 34 -40.55 -6.73 17.69
N TRP A 35 -41.52 -7.12 16.87
CA TRP A 35 -42.75 -6.38 16.58
C TRP A 35 -43.82 -6.47 17.68
N ASN A 36 -43.68 -7.36 18.65
CA ASN A 36 -44.59 -7.47 19.79
C ASN A 36 -44.32 -6.34 20.79
N ILE A 37 -44.86 -5.17 20.51
CA ILE A 37 -44.65 -3.95 21.31
C ILE A 37 -45.08 -4.10 22.78
N THR A 38 -45.92 -5.09 23.11
CA THR A 38 -46.30 -5.38 24.49
C THR A 38 -45.20 -6.14 25.22
N ARG A 39 -44.63 -7.18 24.60
CA ARG A 39 -43.49 -7.92 25.15
C ARG A 39 -42.25 -7.05 25.25
N TRP A 40 -42.04 -6.21 24.24
CA TRP A 40 -40.89 -5.32 24.11
C TRP A 40 -41.22 -3.87 24.52
N ALA A 41 -42.17 -3.66 25.44
CA ALA A 41 -42.64 -2.31 25.82
C ALA A 41 -41.51 -1.37 26.26
N ASP A 42 -40.44 -1.92 26.84
CA ASP A 42 -39.26 -1.17 27.22
C ASP A 42 -38.40 -0.71 26.04
N TRP A 43 -38.59 -1.21 24.82
CA TRP A 43 -37.90 -0.78 23.60
C TRP A 43 -38.70 0.24 22.79
N TYR A 44 -40.00 0.36 23.05
CA TYR A 44 -40.91 1.20 22.28
C TYR A 44 -41.39 2.42 23.10
N ASP A 45 -41.62 3.53 22.39
CA ASP A 45 -42.33 4.69 22.94
C ASP A 45 -43.85 4.50 22.83
N SER A 46 -44.60 5.46 23.38
CA SER A 46 -46.06 5.44 23.36
C SER A 46 -46.68 5.52 21.96
N THR A 47 -45.89 5.88 20.94
CA THR A 47 -46.30 5.93 19.53
C THR A 47 -45.95 4.67 18.76
N GLY A 48 -45.38 3.66 19.43
CA GLY A 48 -44.93 2.41 18.81
C GLY A 48 -43.63 2.56 18.01
N LYS A 49 -42.83 3.60 18.28
CA LYS A 49 -41.50 3.76 17.68
C LYS A 49 -40.42 3.27 18.63
N LEU A 50 -39.35 2.71 18.08
CA LEU A 50 -38.20 2.25 18.86
C LEU A 50 -37.50 3.44 19.52
N LYS A 51 -37.38 3.37 20.85
CA LYS A 51 -36.58 4.26 21.69
C LYS A 51 -35.22 3.65 22.07
N TYR A 52 -35.04 2.33 21.94
CA TYR A 52 -33.76 1.66 22.18
C TYR A 52 -33.43 0.64 21.09
N VAL A 53 -32.13 0.41 20.90
CA VAL A 53 -31.56 -0.62 20.01
C VAL A 53 -31.63 -1.99 20.69
N PHE A 54 -31.75 -3.07 19.92
CA PHE A 54 -31.67 -4.43 20.43
C PHE A 54 -30.20 -4.92 20.48
N THR A 55 -29.63 -5.08 21.68
CA THR A 55 -28.35 -5.78 21.86
C THR A 55 -28.59 -7.29 21.83
N ILE A 56 -28.01 -8.01 20.87
CA ILE A 56 -28.26 -9.45 20.66
C ILE A 56 -27.22 -10.27 21.44
N ASP A 57 -27.43 -10.39 22.74
CA ASP A 57 -26.52 -11.02 23.72
C ASP A 57 -26.86 -12.48 24.07
N CYS A 58 -27.78 -13.08 23.31
CA CYS A 58 -28.07 -14.52 23.35
C CYS A 58 -28.50 -15.02 21.96
N SER A 59 -28.36 -16.32 21.70
CA SER A 59 -28.83 -16.93 20.46
C SER A 59 -30.36 -16.85 20.34
N ILE A 60 -30.85 -16.57 19.14
CA ILE A 60 -32.28 -16.34 18.86
C ILE A 60 -32.73 -16.96 17.54
N THR A 61 -34.02 -17.28 17.47
CA THR A 61 -34.74 -17.55 16.22
C THR A 61 -35.91 -16.59 16.11
N PHE A 62 -36.06 -15.92 14.98
CA PHE A 62 -37.18 -15.00 14.75
C PHE A 62 -38.51 -15.75 14.65
N ALA A 63 -39.54 -15.19 15.26
CA ALA A 63 -40.90 -15.73 15.18
C ALA A 63 -41.42 -15.71 13.72
N PRO A 64 -42.25 -16.70 13.32
CA PRO A 64 -42.85 -16.70 11.99
C PRO A 64 -43.90 -15.57 11.84
N GLY A 65 -44.22 -15.21 10.60
CA GLY A 65 -45.32 -14.28 10.26
C GLY A 65 -44.92 -13.11 9.37
N HIS A 66 -43.63 -12.77 9.33
CA HIS A 66 -43.08 -11.69 8.50
C HIS A 66 -42.28 -12.24 7.31
N ASN A 67 -42.78 -13.25 6.60
CA ASN A 67 -42.04 -14.00 5.57
C ASN A 67 -42.26 -13.49 4.13
N THR A 68 -42.93 -12.36 3.94
CA THR A 68 -43.10 -11.71 2.64
C THR A 68 -42.91 -10.21 2.78
N LEU A 69 -42.63 -9.51 1.67
CA LEU A 69 -42.52 -8.06 1.69
C LEU A 69 -43.83 -7.37 2.11
N ALA A 70 -44.99 -7.95 1.78
CA ALA A 70 -46.30 -7.42 2.16
C ALA A 70 -46.60 -7.54 3.67
N THR A 71 -45.98 -8.53 4.33
CA THR A 71 -46.10 -8.74 5.76
C THR A 71 -44.82 -8.34 6.50
N ALA A 72 -43.90 -7.60 5.88
CA ALA A 72 -42.60 -7.29 6.49
C ALA A 72 -42.73 -6.52 7.81
N TRP A 73 -41.82 -6.78 8.75
CA TRP A 73 -41.69 -5.92 9.92
C TRP A 73 -41.10 -4.58 9.47
N CYS A 74 -41.77 -3.49 9.85
CA CYS A 74 -41.48 -2.15 9.37
C CYS A 74 -41.06 -1.23 10.53
N PRO A 75 -39.83 -1.39 11.09
CA PRO A 75 -39.41 -0.62 12.25
C PRO A 75 -39.36 0.89 11.96
N ALA A 76 -39.64 1.69 12.99
CA ALA A 76 -39.55 3.14 12.97
C ALA A 76 -38.88 3.62 14.25
N MET A 77 -37.94 4.56 14.15
CA MET A 77 -37.20 5.11 15.30
C MET A 77 -37.85 6.40 15.80
N ALA A 78 -37.82 6.63 17.12
CA ALA A 78 -38.20 7.90 17.73
C ALA A 78 -37.21 9.01 17.33
N SER A 79 -37.70 10.25 17.16
CA SER A 79 -36.92 11.38 16.61
C SER A 79 -35.79 11.89 17.52
N THR A 80 -35.71 11.43 18.76
CA THR A 80 -34.73 11.86 19.77
C THR A 80 -33.33 11.24 19.60
N HIS A 81 -33.10 10.41 18.57
CA HIS A 81 -31.88 9.61 18.42
C HIS A 81 -31.18 9.87 17.08
N TYR A 82 -30.68 11.09 16.88
CA TYR A 82 -30.03 11.47 15.61
C TYR A 82 -28.63 10.86 15.42
N ASP A 83 -27.89 10.60 16.51
CA ASP A 83 -26.45 10.34 16.41
C ASP A 83 -26.09 8.87 16.09
N TYR A 84 -26.95 7.89 16.41
CA TYR A 84 -26.66 6.46 16.17
C TYR A 84 -27.89 5.64 15.79
N LYS A 85 -28.39 5.85 14.57
CA LYS A 85 -29.56 5.13 14.02
C LYS A 85 -29.17 3.69 13.64
N ARG A 86 -29.36 2.72 14.54
CA ARG A 86 -29.07 1.28 14.34
C ARG A 86 -30.20 0.41 14.88
N LEU A 87 -30.40 -0.79 14.31
CA LEU A 87 -31.47 -1.71 14.72
C LEU A 87 -30.97 -2.80 15.66
N PHE A 88 -29.87 -3.47 15.28
CA PHE A 88 -29.22 -4.53 16.06
C PHE A 88 -27.79 -4.14 16.40
N TYR A 89 -27.36 -4.45 17.61
CA TYR A 89 -26.04 -4.14 18.12
C TYR A 89 -25.39 -5.36 18.76
N PHE A 90 -24.11 -5.55 18.45
CA PHE A 90 -23.27 -6.63 18.97
C PHE A 90 -22.09 -5.96 19.66
N ASP A 91 -22.05 -6.06 20.98
CA ASP A 91 -20.96 -5.55 21.80
C ASP A 91 -20.09 -6.71 22.35
N GLU A 92 -19.17 -6.38 23.24
CA GLU A 92 -18.28 -7.31 23.95
C GLU A 92 -19.00 -8.43 24.74
N THR A 93 -20.32 -8.42 24.84
CA THR A 93 -21.10 -9.52 25.46
C THR A 93 -21.70 -10.49 24.46
N CYS A 94 -21.67 -10.17 23.16
CA CYS A 94 -22.41 -10.86 22.11
C CYS A 94 -21.58 -11.92 21.34
N TYR A 95 -20.53 -12.49 21.94
CA TYR A 95 -19.68 -13.47 21.28
C TYR A 95 -20.40 -14.81 21.05
N GLY A 96 -20.17 -15.46 19.91
CA GLY A 96 -20.67 -16.82 19.66
C GLY A 96 -22.19 -16.97 19.52
N VAL A 97 -22.94 -15.87 19.43
CA VAL A 97 -24.38 -15.92 19.32
C VAL A 97 -24.82 -16.36 17.92
N VAL A 98 -25.91 -17.10 17.85
CA VAL A 98 -26.55 -17.56 16.61
C VAL A 98 -27.88 -16.86 16.43
N VAL A 99 -28.04 -16.14 15.33
CA VAL A 99 -29.26 -15.45 14.91
C VAL A 99 -29.84 -16.14 13.69
N ASN A 100 -30.97 -16.82 13.88
CA ASN A 100 -31.73 -17.39 12.76
C ASN A 100 -32.93 -16.49 12.44
N GLY A 101 -32.89 -15.83 11.30
CA GLY A 101 -33.94 -14.96 10.80
C GLY A 101 -35.23 -15.67 10.42
N ASN A 102 -35.23 -17.00 10.27
CA ASN A 102 -36.43 -17.78 9.94
C ASN A 102 -37.19 -17.26 8.69
N GLY A 103 -36.46 -16.70 7.72
CA GLY A 103 -37.04 -16.11 6.50
C GLY A 103 -37.70 -14.74 6.69
N THR A 104 -37.45 -14.07 7.81
CA THR A 104 -38.08 -12.79 8.17
C THR A 104 -37.65 -11.64 7.26
N TYR A 105 -38.63 -10.88 6.79
CA TYR A 105 -38.50 -9.62 6.07
C TYR A 105 -38.54 -8.45 7.04
N ILE A 106 -37.53 -7.59 6.94
CA ILE A 106 -37.45 -6.30 7.63
C ILE A 106 -37.35 -5.20 6.58
N ASP A 107 -38.32 -4.28 6.55
CA ASP A 107 -38.41 -3.19 5.56
C ASP A 107 -38.24 -1.82 6.22
N ALA A 108 -37.02 -1.30 6.16
CA ALA A 108 -36.62 -0.02 6.71
C ALA A 108 -36.95 1.17 5.80
N ARG A 109 -37.40 0.96 4.56
CA ARG A 109 -37.69 2.05 3.60
C ARG A 109 -38.73 3.02 4.17
N PRO A 110 -38.76 4.29 3.75
CA PRO A 110 -39.86 5.20 4.10
C PRO A 110 -41.20 4.68 3.55
N ALA A 111 -42.30 5.01 4.23
CA ALA A 111 -43.64 4.50 3.90
C ALA A 111 -44.05 4.69 2.43
N ALA A 112 -43.63 5.77 1.79
CA ALA A 112 -43.91 6.05 0.38
C ALA A 112 -43.34 5.00 -0.59
N TYR A 113 -42.30 4.25 -0.19
CA TYR A 113 -41.58 3.27 -1.02
C TYR A 113 -41.85 1.81 -0.61
N ARG A 114 -42.63 1.59 0.46
CA ARG A 114 -43.07 0.26 0.91
C ARG A 114 -44.26 -0.23 0.08
N PRO A 115 -44.63 -1.54 0.14
CA PRO A 115 -45.85 -2.02 -0.50
C PRO A 115 -47.08 -1.17 -0.11
N GLY A 116 -47.85 -0.73 -1.10
CA GLY A 116 -48.99 0.17 -0.91
C GLY A 116 -48.67 1.66 -0.90
N GLY A 117 -47.38 2.05 -0.88
CA GLY A 117 -46.94 3.44 -1.03
C GLY A 117 -46.98 3.94 -2.49
N ILE A 118 -46.99 5.26 -2.67
CA ILE A 118 -47.07 5.91 -4.00
C ILE A 118 -45.89 5.60 -4.93
N TYR A 119 -44.76 5.13 -4.38
CA TYR A 119 -43.55 4.74 -5.11
C TYR A 119 -43.19 3.26 -4.93
N ALA A 120 -44.13 2.42 -4.47
CA ALA A 120 -43.87 1.00 -4.21
C ALA A 120 -43.37 0.21 -5.44
N ASN A 121 -43.84 0.61 -6.63
CA ASN A 121 -43.64 -0.13 -7.88
C ASN A 121 -42.47 0.42 -8.73
N GLN A 122 -41.53 1.16 -8.12
CA GLN A 122 -40.35 1.64 -8.84
C GLN A 122 -39.56 0.46 -9.42
N THR A 123 -39.33 0.55 -10.73
CA THR A 123 -38.48 -0.37 -11.48
C THR A 123 -37.01 -0.03 -11.25
N ILE A 124 -36.10 -0.94 -11.64
CA ILE A 124 -34.66 -0.66 -11.61
C ILE A 124 -34.31 0.55 -12.49
N THR A 125 -34.96 0.70 -13.65
CA THR A 125 -34.82 1.86 -14.52
C THR A 125 -35.16 3.18 -13.82
N ASP A 126 -36.18 3.20 -12.94
CA ASP A 126 -36.54 4.38 -12.14
C ASP A 126 -35.51 4.69 -11.03
N LEU A 127 -34.71 3.70 -10.61
CA LEU A 127 -33.61 3.92 -9.67
C LEU A 127 -32.43 4.60 -10.37
N TYR A 128 -32.08 4.13 -11.58
CA TYR A 128 -30.99 4.67 -12.39
C TYR A 128 -31.25 6.08 -12.93
N ARG A 129 -32.50 6.42 -13.29
CA ARG A 129 -32.87 7.73 -13.84
C ARG A 129 -32.97 8.86 -12.82
N SER A 130 -33.04 8.54 -11.53
CA SER A 130 -33.24 9.55 -10.49
C SER A 130 -32.65 9.09 -9.15
N PRO A 131 -31.36 8.72 -9.10
CA PRO A 131 -30.76 8.14 -7.91
C PRO A 131 -30.94 9.08 -6.70
N SER A 132 -31.56 8.60 -5.62
CA SER A 132 -31.78 9.40 -4.40
C SER A 132 -31.72 8.57 -3.13
N THR A 133 -31.08 9.11 -2.10
CA THR A 133 -31.06 8.54 -0.75
C THR A 133 -32.37 8.76 0.02
N SER A 134 -33.29 9.60 -0.47
CA SER A 134 -34.61 9.85 0.14
C SER A 134 -35.49 8.60 0.22
N ARG A 135 -35.12 7.53 -0.50
CA ARG A 135 -35.81 6.24 -0.59
C ARG A 135 -35.36 5.25 0.49
N ILE A 136 -34.36 5.63 1.27
CA ILE A 136 -33.61 4.76 2.16
C ILE A 136 -34.00 5.07 3.61
N GLY A 137 -34.18 4.02 4.39
CA GLY A 137 -34.38 4.09 5.82
C GLY A 137 -33.19 4.74 6.51
N PRO A 138 -33.40 5.48 7.60
CA PRO A 138 -32.35 6.30 8.17
C PRO A 138 -31.39 5.51 9.10
N PHE A 139 -31.61 4.21 9.31
CA PHE A 139 -30.84 3.40 10.25
C PHE A 139 -30.05 2.26 9.59
N SER A 140 -28.96 1.88 10.25
CA SER A 140 -28.17 0.68 10.00
C SER A 140 -28.87 -0.56 10.54
N GLY A 141 -28.65 -1.71 9.90
CA GLY A 141 -29.19 -3.00 10.30
C GLY A 141 -28.40 -3.60 11.46
N PHE A 142 -27.30 -4.27 11.13
CA PHE A 142 -26.38 -4.86 12.09
C PHE A 142 -25.18 -3.93 12.32
N CYS A 143 -24.99 -3.50 13.56
CA CYS A 143 -23.78 -2.80 14.00
C CYS A 143 -22.96 -3.72 14.89
N ILE A 144 -21.72 -4.00 14.47
CA ILE A 144 -20.80 -4.93 15.13
C ILE A 144 -19.67 -4.11 15.75
N ASP A 145 -19.50 -4.27 17.06
CA ASP A 145 -18.62 -3.49 17.92
C ASP A 145 -18.02 -4.42 18.99
N GLN A 146 -17.26 -5.41 18.52
CA GLN A 146 -16.70 -6.46 19.36
C GLN A 146 -15.24 -6.63 18.99
N THR A 147 -14.33 -6.65 19.94
CA THR A 147 -12.92 -6.90 19.67
C THR A 147 -12.72 -8.34 19.18
N TYR A 148 -11.73 -8.57 18.32
CA TYR A 148 -11.37 -9.93 17.93
C TYR A 148 -10.97 -10.78 19.15
N ASN A 149 -11.60 -11.95 19.30
CA ASN A 149 -11.32 -12.89 20.37
C ASN A 149 -11.19 -14.32 19.80
N PRO A 150 -9.97 -14.86 19.63
CA PRO A 150 -9.77 -16.17 19.01
C PRO A 150 -10.26 -17.34 19.86
N ALA A 151 -10.49 -17.13 21.17
CA ALA A 151 -11.01 -18.17 22.06
C ALA A 151 -12.53 -18.34 21.96
N MET A 152 -13.23 -17.38 21.36
CA MET A 152 -14.68 -17.41 21.21
C MET A 152 -15.10 -17.91 19.82
N PRO A 153 -16.24 -18.62 19.71
CA PRO A 153 -16.76 -19.03 18.42
C PRO A 153 -17.35 -17.84 17.66
N PRO A 154 -17.37 -17.88 16.30
CA PRO A 154 -17.93 -16.81 15.48
C PRO A 154 -19.40 -16.52 15.76
N VAL A 155 -19.80 -15.26 15.61
CA VAL A 155 -21.22 -14.86 15.51
C VAL A 155 -21.78 -15.36 14.18
N GLN A 156 -22.98 -15.95 14.19
CA GLN A 156 -23.62 -16.49 12.99
C GLN A 156 -25.00 -15.86 12.80
N ILE A 157 -25.24 -15.26 11.64
CA ILE A 157 -26.50 -14.62 11.28
C ILE A 157 -27.00 -15.26 9.99
N SER A 158 -28.24 -15.73 9.97
CA SER A 158 -28.76 -16.45 8.80
C SER A 158 -30.23 -16.15 8.49
N ASN A 159 -30.64 -16.42 7.24
CA ASN A 159 -32.03 -16.46 6.81
C ASN A 159 -32.83 -15.16 7.06
N LEU A 160 -32.22 -13.99 6.87
CA LEU A 160 -32.87 -12.67 6.99
C LEU A 160 -33.02 -11.99 5.63
N LYS A 161 -34.11 -11.25 5.43
CA LYS A 161 -34.35 -10.43 4.23
C LYS A 161 -34.46 -8.96 4.63
N MET A 162 -33.45 -8.16 4.32
CA MET A 162 -33.29 -6.78 4.78
C MET A 162 -33.47 -5.79 3.63
N TYR A 163 -34.46 -4.90 3.75
CA TYR A 163 -34.82 -3.92 2.73
C TYR A 163 -34.62 -2.48 3.23
N GLY A 164 -33.96 -1.64 2.43
CA GLY A 164 -33.97 -0.19 2.66
C GLY A 164 -33.08 0.34 3.77
N PHE A 165 -32.11 -0.42 4.26
CA PHE A 165 -31.23 0.05 5.34
C PHE A 165 -30.21 1.07 4.84
N ASN A 166 -29.80 2.01 5.69
CA ASN A 166 -28.68 2.90 5.37
C ASN A 166 -27.35 2.13 5.27
N LYS A 167 -27.11 1.21 6.21
CA LYS A 167 -26.04 0.22 6.12
C LYS A 167 -26.62 -1.11 6.55
N GLY A 168 -26.65 -2.12 5.68
CA GLY A 168 -27.11 -3.46 6.10
C GLY A 168 -26.23 -4.02 7.21
N ILE A 169 -24.91 -3.90 7.03
CA ILE A 169 -23.87 -4.27 7.99
C ILE A 169 -22.97 -3.04 8.23
N ALA A 170 -22.62 -2.78 9.47
CA ALA A 170 -21.65 -1.76 9.85
C ALA A 170 -20.71 -2.34 10.91
N THR A 171 -19.41 -2.25 10.68
CA THR A 171 -18.37 -2.52 11.69
C THR A 171 -17.75 -1.20 12.14
N TRP A 172 -17.08 -1.21 13.29
CA TRP A 172 -16.29 -0.07 13.79
C TRP A 172 -14.81 -0.21 13.43
N TRP A 173 -13.99 0.70 13.96
CA TRP A 173 -12.55 0.83 13.73
C TRP A 173 -11.70 -0.24 14.43
N ASP A 174 -12.27 -1.04 15.32
CA ASP A 174 -11.56 -2.18 15.90
C ASP A 174 -11.84 -3.45 15.07
N PRO A 175 -10.84 -4.35 14.86
CA PRO A 175 -11.05 -5.62 14.18
C PRO A 175 -12.18 -6.41 14.85
N PRO A 176 -13.31 -6.63 14.15
CA PRO A 176 -14.43 -7.26 14.78
C PRO A 176 -14.11 -8.72 15.07
N HIS A 177 -14.73 -9.27 16.11
CA HIS A 177 -14.88 -10.71 16.23
C HIS A 177 -15.45 -11.31 14.93
N LYS A 178 -15.11 -12.56 14.61
CA LYS A 178 -15.54 -13.17 13.35
C LYS A 178 -17.07 -13.23 13.28
N VAL A 179 -17.66 -12.63 12.23
CA VAL A 179 -19.11 -12.65 11.99
C VAL A 179 -19.41 -13.25 10.63
N ILE A 180 -20.36 -14.19 10.61
CA ILE A 180 -20.74 -14.95 9.41
C ILE A 180 -22.21 -14.66 9.10
N PHE A 181 -22.49 -14.14 7.90
CA PHE A 181 -23.82 -14.01 7.35
C PHE A 181 -24.05 -15.09 6.29
N THR A 182 -25.13 -15.87 6.43
CA THR A 182 -25.47 -16.96 5.50
C THR A 182 -26.91 -16.87 5.04
N ASN A 183 -27.16 -16.93 3.72
CA ASN A 183 -28.53 -16.92 3.17
C ASN A 183 -29.34 -15.68 3.61
N CYS A 184 -28.68 -14.54 3.68
CA CYS A 184 -29.30 -13.24 3.96
C CYS A 184 -29.49 -12.43 2.66
N SER A 185 -30.46 -11.52 2.62
CA SER A 185 -30.62 -10.59 1.50
C SER A 185 -30.51 -9.14 1.95
N PHE A 186 -29.81 -8.32 1.17
CA PHE A 186 -29.65 -6.88 1.35
C PHE A 186 -30.13 -6.19 0.08
N VAL A 187 -31.27 -5.53 0.14
CA VAL A 187 -31.98 -5.06 -1.05
C VAL A 187 -32.42 -3.61 -0.91
N ARG A 188 -32.21 -2.79 -1.95
CA ARG A 188 -32.69 -1.40 -2.01
C ARG A 188 -32.27 -0.52 -0.82
N GLY A 189 -31.14 -0.84 -0.20
CA GLY A 189 -30.49 -0.04 0.84
C GLY A 189 -29.57 1.04 0.26
N ASN A 190 -28.89 1.76 1.15
CA ASN A 190 -27.77 2.63 0.76
C ASN A 190 -26.51 1.81 0.58
N PHE A 191 -25.95 1.25 1.66
CA PHE A 191 -24.84 0.30 1.58
C PHE A 191 -25.33 -1.11 1.93
N ILE A 192 -24.85 -2.11 1.19
CA ILE A 192 -24.95 -3.52 1.61
C ILE A 192 -24.27 -3.66 2.97
N GLY A 193 -23.02 -3.21 3.02
CA GLY A 193 -22.25 -3.08 4.24
C GLY A 193 -21.19 -2.00 4.10
N HIS A 194 -20.87 -1.35 5.21
CA HIS A 194 -19.69 -0.51 5.34
C HIS A 194 -18.80 -1.16 6.40
N ILE A 195 -17.79 -1.88 5.93
CA ILE A 195 -16.92 -2.72 6.74
C ILE A 195 -15.61 -1.96 6.94
N HIS A 196 -15.42 -1.39 8.12
CA HIS A 196 -14.19 -0.69 8.49
C HIS A 196 -13.09 -1.70 8.75
N CYS A 197 -13.21 -2.51 9.78
CA CYS A 197 -12.28 -3.61 10.03
C CYS A 197 -12.92 -4.96 9.69
N GLY A 198 -12.10 -5.90 9.19
CA GLY A 198 -12.56 -7.04 8.38
C GLY A 198 -13.14 -8.23 9.15
N ASN A 199 -12.68 -9.47 8.92
CA ASN A 199 -13.21 -10.70 9.55
C ASN A 199 -14.71 -11.01 9.33
N ILE A 200 -15.32 -10.43 8.28
CA ILE A 200 -16.69 -10.71 7.89
C ILE A 200 -16.72 -11.80 6.82
N THR A 201 -17.59 -12.79 7.00
CA THR A 201 -17.92 -13.78 5.97
C THR A 201 -19.34 -13.55 5.48
N LEU A 202 -19.53 -13.32 4.18
CA LEU A 202 -20.83 -13.29 3.51
C LEU A 202 -20.92 -14.50 2.59
N SER A 203 -21.85 -15.42 2.88
CA SER A 203 -22.00 -16.67 2.14
C SER A 203 -23.44 -16.87 1.65
N SER A 204 -23.60 -17.18 0.36
CA SER A 204 -24.92 -17.52 -0.19
C SER A 204 -25.97 -16.43 0.02
N CYS A 205 -25.54 -15.18 0.08
CA CYS A 205 -26.39 -14.00 0.25
C CYS A 205 -26.83 -13.41 -1.10
N GLU A 206 -27.90 -12.62 -1.06
CA GLU A 206 -28.39 -11.86 -2.21
C GLU A 206 -28.25 -10.36 -1.96
N MET A 207 -27.60 -9.66 -2.87
CA MET A 207 -27.31 -8.23 -2.75
C MET A 207 -27.77 -7.54 -4.02
N LYS A 208 -28.91 -6.86 -3.95
CA LYS A 208 -29.63 -6.42 -5.15
C LYS A 208 -30.10 -4.98 -5.05
N GLU A 209 -29.89 -4.22 -6.12
CA GLU A 209 -30.52 -2.90 -6.32
C GLU A 209 -30.21 -1.93 -5.18
N ASN A 210 -29.00 -1.98 -4.61
CA ASN A 210 -28.57 -1.04 -3.56
C ASN A 210 -27.92 0.21 -4.17
N TYR A 211 -28.14 1.36 -3.53
CA TYR A 211 -27.63 2.66 -3.99
C TYR A 211 -26.10 2.65 -4.11
N THR A 212 -25.44 1.98 -3.18
CA THR A 212 -24.01 1.66 -3.12
C THR A 212 -23.84 0.15 -2.91
N GLY A 213 -22.68 -0.40 -3.30
CA GLY A 213 -22.34 -1.80 -3.09
C GLY A 213 -21.85 -2.13 -1.67
N LEU A 214 -21.04 -3.18 -1.57
CA LEU A 214 -20.33 -3.58 -0.36
C LEU A 214 -19.01 -2.82 -0.27
N TYR A 215 -18.86 -2.02 0.78
CA TYR A 215 -17.68 -1.17 0.97
C TYR A 215 -16.73 -1.82 1.98
N LEU A 216 -15.62 -2.37 1.49
CA LEU A 216 -14.49 -2.83 2.31
C LEU A 216 -13.52 -1.65 2.43
N SER A 217 -13.50 -1.02 3.60
CA SER A 217 -12.80 0.24 3.85
C SER A 217 -11.36 0.04 4.32
N GLN A 218 -10.68 1.15 4.64
CA GLN A 218 -9.34 1.13 5.25
C GLN A 218 -9.28 0.15 6.42
N GLU A 219 -8.17 -0.61 6.50
CA GLU A 219 -7.90 -1.63 7.54
C GLU A 219 -8.82 -2.86 7.49
N CYS A 220 -9.75 -2.93 6.53
CA CYS A 220 -10.53 -4.15 6.32
C CYS A 220 -9.62 -5.23 5.75
N GLN A 221 -9.51 -6.36 6.48
CA GLN A 221 -8.73 -7.52 6.04
C GLN A 221 -9.43 -8.84 6.32
N ASN A 222 -9.04 -9.88 5.59
CA ASN A 222 -9.49 -11.26 5.83
C ASN A 222 -11.02 -11.47 5.71
N CYS A 223 -11.71 -10.63 4.94
CA CYS A 223 -13.11 -10.89 4.60
C CYS A 223 -13.24 -12.02 3.58
N ILE A 224 -14.29 -12.81 3.71
CA ILE A 224 -14.61 -13.92 2.80
C ILE A 224 -15.98 -13.67 2.19
N ILE A 225 -16.02 -13.33 0.92
CA ILE A 225 -17.24 -13.07 0.16
C ILE A 225 -17.43 -14.22 -0.82
N THR A 226 -18.30 -15.16 -0.49
CA THR A 226 -18.39 -16.44 -1.21
C THR A 226 -19.80 -16.84 -1.65
N ASN A 227 -19.93 -17.33 -2.88
CA ASN A 227 -21.18 -17.89 -3.41
C ASN A 227 -22.39 -16.95 -3.30
N ASN A 228 -22.19 -15.64 -3.37
CA ASN A 228 -23.25 -14.64 -3.29
C ASN A 228 -23.74 -14.23 -4.68
N VAL A 229 -24.92 -13.62 -4.71
CA VAL A 229 -25.49 -13.01 -5.92
C VAL A 229 -25.49 -11.50 -5.77
N PHE A 230 -24.76 -10.83 -6.65
CA PHE A 230 -24.67 -9.38 -6.80
C PHE A 230 -25.43 -8.94 -8.05
N ARG A 231 -26.39 -8.02 -7.91
CA ARG A 231 -27.18 -7.53 -9.03
C ARG A 231 -27.54 -6.06 -8.94
N ASP A 232 -27.12 -5.29 -9.94
CA ASP A 232 -27.49 -3.88 -10.13
C ASP A 232 -27.28 -3.02 -8.86
N ASN A 233 -26.19 -3.24 -8.14
CA ASN A 233 -25.81 -2.36 -7.02
C ASN A 233 -25.00 -1.16 -7.56
N ALA A 234 -24.71 -0.21 -6.67
CA ALA A 234 -23.98 1.01 -7.04
C ALA A 234 -24.61 1.75 -8.23
N TYR A 235 -25.94 1.75 -8.33
CA TYR A 235 -26.66 2.40 -9.44
C TYR A 235 -26.63 3.94 -9.38
N GLN A 236 -26.03 4.53 -8.34
CA GLN A 236 -25.74 5.96 -8.33
C GLN A 236 -24.65 6.28 -9.35
N GLN A 237 -25.06 6.66 -10.56
CA GLN A 237 -24.13 6.95 -11.66
C GLN A 237 -24.07 8.43 -12.05
N GLU A 238 -24.94 9.25 -11.47
CA GLU A 238 -24.96 10.68 -11.73
C GLU A 238 -23.82 11.38 -10.96
N HIS A 239 -22.85 11.83 -11.74
CA HIS A 239 -21.84 12.87 -11.48
C HIS A 239 -20.74 12.65 -10.43
N ARG A 240 -20.78 11.67 -9.50
CA ARG A 240 -19.92 11.83 -8.30
C ARG A 240 -19.20 10.61 -7.72
N ARG A 241 -19.59 9.37 -8.03
CA ARG A 241 -19.05 8.17 -7.34
C ARG A 241 -19.02 6.94 -8.25
N LEU A 242 -17.84 6.61 -8.78
CA LEU A 242 -17.62 5.43 -9.62
C LEU A 242 -17.29 4.21 -8.76
N TYR A 243 -18.33 3.57 -8.22
CA TYR A 243 -18.20 2.37 -7.39
C TYR A 243 -18.56 1.10 -8.15
N GLY A 244 -18.05 -0.04 -7.68
CA GLY A 244 -18.49 -1.36 -8.12
C GLY A 244 -19.58 -1.95 -7.23
N ASP A 245 -20.01 -3.18 -7.48
CA ASP A 245 -20.84 -3.97 -6.56
C ASP A 245 -20.07 -4.30 -5.26
N ILE A 246 -18.75 -4.45 -5.36
CA ILE A 246 -17.80 -4.47 -4.24
C ILE A 246 -16.75 -3.37 -4.44
N GLN A 247 -16.49 -2.59 -3.38
CA GLN A 247 -15.38 -1.65 -3.31
C GLN A 247 -14.32 -2.20 -2.37
N VAL A 248 -13.09 -2.32 -2.88
CA VAL A 248 -11.90 -2.67 -2.13
C VAL A 248 -11.08 -1.39 -1.99
N ASP A 249 -11.40 -0.62 -0.96
CA ASP A 249 -10.79 0.68 -0.67
C ASP A 249 -9.75 0.54 0.43
N SER A 250 -8.47 0.57 0.07
CA SER A 250 -7.38 0.48 1.06
C SER A 250 -7.51 -0.78 1.95
N SER A 251 -8.00 -1.86 1.34
CA SER A 251 -8.37 -3.12 1.98
C SER A 251 -7.62 -4.28 1.35
N SER A 252 -7.14 -5.21 2.18
CA SER A 252 -6.19 -6.24 1.74
C SER A 252 -6.59 -7.64 2.18
N ARG A 253 -5.99 -8.66 1.56
CA ARG A 253 -6.12 -10.07 1.98
C ARG A 253 -7.57 -10.60 2.00
N ASN A 254 -8.45 -10.02 1.19
CA ASN A 254 -9.82 -10.50 1.07
C ASN A 254 -9.92 -11.63 0.05
N THR A 255 -10.83 -12.56 0.28
CA THR A 255 -11.15 -13.64 -0.65
C THR A 255 -12.56 -13.47 -1.20
N ILE A 256 -12.67 -13.25 -2.51
CA ILE A 256 -13.92 -13.10 -3.24
C ILE A 256 -14.03 -14.27 -4.22
N ILE A 257 -14.85 -15.27 -3.88
CA ILE A 257 -14.87 -16.56 -4.58
C ILE A 257 -16.27 -17.06 -4.93
N GLY A 258 -16.46 -17.58 -6.15
CA GLY A 258 -17.70 -18.28 -6.51
C GLY A 258 -18.94 -17.40 -6.60
N ASN A 259 -18.81 -16.07 -6.61
CA ASN A 259 -19.95 -15.16 -6.65
C ASN A 259 -20.47 -14.98 -8.09
N GLU A 260 -21.75 -14.65 -8.19
CA GLU A 260 -22.42 -14.30 -9.44
C GLU A 260 -22.73 -12.81 -9.46
N PHE A 261 -22.08 -12.08 -10.37
CA PHE A 261 -22.35 -10.70 -10.69
C PHE A 261 -23.18 -10.65 -11.95
N GLN A 262 -24.45 -10.26 -11.82
CA GLN A 262 -25.39 -10.18 -12.93
C GLN A 262 -25.99 -8.78 -13.03
N THR A 263 -26.53 -8.45 -14.21
CA THR A 263 -27.28 -7.21 -14.45
C THR A 263 -28.67 -7.54 -14.94
N THR A 264 -29.62 -6.63 -14.74
CA THR A 264 -30.91 -6.74 -15.43
C THR A 264 -30.75 -6.28 -16.89
N GLN A 265 -31.11 -7.13 -17.85
CA GLN A 265 -31.09 -6.82 -19.30
C GLN A 265 -31.92 -5.59 -19.70
N ALA A 266 -32.74 -5.05 -18.80
CA ALA A 266 -33.77 -4.04 -19.06
C ALA A 266 -33.27 -2.58 -19.04
N ILE A 267 -31.97 -2.32 -18.93
CA ILE A 267 -31.45 -0.96 -18.87
C ILE A 267 -30.79 -0.60 -20.21
N GLU A 268 -31.56 0.02 -21.10
CA GLU A 268 -31.03 0.70 -22.28
C GLU A 268 -30.25 1.95 -21.83
N GLY A 269 -28.92 1.95 -22.00
CA GLY A 269 -28.06 3.11 -21.74
C GLY A 269 -26.63 2.76 -21.27
N PRO A 270 -25.63 3.61 -21.54
CA PRO A 270 -24.21 3.35 -21.26
C PRO A 270 -23.83 3.65 -19.79
N TYR A 271 -24.50 2.98 -18.86
CA TYR A 271 -24.26 3.11 -17.43
C TYR A 271 -22.92 2.43 -17.03
N TYR A 272 -22.02 3.14 -16.30
CA TYR A 272 -20.81 2.57 -15.69
C TYR A 272 -21.18 1.51 -14.66
N ARG A 273 -21.11 0.24 -15.02
CA ARG A 273 -21.38 -0.88 -14.11
C ARG A 273 -20.08 -1.64 -13.87
N CYS A 274 -19.59 -1.60 -12.63
CA CYS A 274 -18.38 -2.30 -12.23
C CYS A 274 -18.70 -3.44 -11.25
N GLY A 275 -18.17 -4.63 -11.47
CA GLY A 275 -18.34 -5.73 -10.52
C GLY A 275 -17.52 -5.49 -9.26
N ILE A 276 -16.20 -5.40 -9.40
CA ILE A 276 -15.27 -5.17 -8.29
C ILE A 276 -14.30 -4.03 -8.64
N LYS A 277 -14.22 -3.05 -7.75
CA LYS A 277 -13.41 -1.83 -7.92
C LYS A 277 -12.34 -1.76 -6.82
N PHE A 278 -11.06 -1.71 -7.22
CA PHE A 278 -9.91 -1.61 -6.32
C PHE A 278 -9.28 -0.23 -6.40
N TYR A 279 -9.02 0.39 -5.26
CA TYR A 279 -8.35 1.68 -5.19
C TYR A 279 -7.82 1.96 -3.78
N ARG A 280 -6.84 2.85 -3.69
CA ARG A 280 -6.44 3.48 -2.44
C ARG A 280 -6.66 4.98 -2.57
N ASN A 281 -7.61 5.54 -1.81
CA ASN A 281 -7.86 6.97 -1.86
C ASN A 281 -6.91 7.74 -0.94
N LYS A 282 -6.75 9.02 -1.28
CA LYS A 282 -6.45 10.07 -0.31
C LYS A 282 -7.52 10.04 0.79
N GLY A 283 -7.10 9.90 2.03
CA GLY A 283 -7.96 9.96 3.20
C GLY A 283 -8.55 11.35 3.41
N GLU A 284 -9.47 11.44 4.35
CA GLU A 284 -10.19 12.64 4.72
C GLU A 284 -9.27 13.79 5.19
N SER A 285 -8.03 13.49 5.60
CA SER A 285 -6.98 14.40 6.10
C SER A 285 -5.98 14.92 5.05
N ASP A 286 -6.22 14.69 3.76
CA ASP A 286 -5.26 14.94 2.66
C ASP A 286 -4.07 13.95 2.61
N GLU A 287 -4.03 12.96 3.49
CA GLU A 287 -2.97 11.96 3.53
C GLU A 287 -3.31 10.74 2.67
N VAL A 288 -2.32 9.94 2.31
CA VAL A 288 -2.59 8.65 1.67
C VAL A 288 -3.03 7.70 2.78
N ARG A 289 -4.15 6.99 2.62
CA ARG A 289 -4.55 5.97 3.62
C ARG A 289 -3.47 4.93 3.80
N PRO A 290 -3.20 4.36 4.98
CA PRO A 290 -2.02 3.53 5.18
C PRO A 290 -1.97 2.30 4.27
N ASN A 291 -3.07 1.57 4.17
CA ASN A 291 -3.05 0.25 3.55
C ASN A 291 -3.32 0.26 2.03
N PRO A 292 -2.61 -0.55 1.24
CA PRO A 292 -2.89 -0.77 -0.18
C PRO A 292 -4.17 -1.58 -0.38
N ALA A 293 -4.80 -1.44 -1.55
CA ALA A 293 -5.84 -2.37 -2.02
C ALA A 293 -5.20 -3.62 -2.64
N GLY A 294 -4.48 -4.41 -1.82
CA GLY A 294 -3.60 -5.47 -2.30
C GLY A 294 -3.80 -6.84 -1.69
N LEU A 295 -3.13 -7.85 -2.24
CA LEU A 295 -3.18 -9.25 -1.76
C LEU A 295 -4.60 -9.87 -1.78
N ASN A 296 -5.51 -9.35 -2.61
CA ASN A 296 -6.87 -9.89 -2.70
C ASN A 296 -6.93 -11.05 -3.71
N ILE A 297 -7.80 -12.03 -3.44
CA ILE A 297 -8.03 -13.19 -4.31
C ILE A 297 -9.43 -13.10 -4.90
N ILE A 298 -9.49 -13.05 -6.23
CA ILE A 298 -10.72 -12.99 -7.03
C ILE A 298 -10.76 -14.25 -7.87
N ARG A 299 -11.54 -15.24 -7.44
CA ARG A 299 -11.50 -16.58 -8.03
C ARG A 299 -12.87 -17.18 -8.33
N ASN A 300 -13.01 -17.90 -9.45
CA ASN A 300 -14.23 -18.67 -9.75
C ASN A 300 -15.53 -17.83 -9.76
N ASN A 301 -15.45 -16.51 -9.94
CA ASN A 301 -16.64 -15.66 -10.01
C ASN A 301 -17.16 -15.60 -11.46
N SER A 302 -18.43 -15.24 -11.63
CA SER A 302 -19.03 -14.96 -12.93
C SER A 302 -19.49 -13.51 -13.02
N PHE A 303 -19.22 -12.84 -14.13
CA PHE A 303 -19.59 -11.46 -14.41
C PHE A 303 -20.33 -11.38 -15.73
N THR A 304 -21.59 -10.96 -15.71
CA THR A 304 -22.46 -10.95 -16.89
C THR A 304 -23.14 -9.61 -17.12
N GLY A 305 -22.90 -9.00 -18.29
CA GLY A 305 -23.55 -7.75 -18.71
C GLY A 305 -22.99 -6.49 -18.04
N TYR A 306 -21.83 -6.58 -17.38
CA TYR A 306 -21.17 -5.44 -16.73
C TYR A 306 -20.37 -4.63 -17.74
N THR A 307 -20.25 -3.33 -17.49
CA THR A 307 -19.33 -2.50 -18.27
C THR A 307 -17.88 -2.91 -18.01
N ILE A 308 -17.51 -3.08 -16.74
CA ILE A 308 -16.21 -3.57 -16.31
C ILE A 308 -16.42 -4.68 -15.29
N GLY A 309 -15.87 -5.87 -15.52
CA GLY A 309 -15.89 -6.94 -14.52
C GLY A 309 -15.09 -6.55 -13.28
N CYS A 310 -13.77 -6.34 -13.47
CA CYS A 310 -12.84 -5.89 -12.43
C CYS A 310 -12.06 -4.65 -12.89
N ASP A 311 -12.03 -3.61 -12.06
CA ASP A 311 -11.31 -2.35 -12.33
C ASP A 311 -10.29 -2.08 -11.21
N VAL A 312 -9.00 -2.30 -11.53
CA VAL A 312 -7.87 -2.03 -10.63
C VAL A 312 -7.34 -0.64 -10.96
N ALA A 313 -7.99 0.37 -10.39
CA ALA A 313 -7.70 1.77 -10.67
C ALA A 313 -8.34 2.69 -9.63
N SER A 314 -7.65 3.80 -9.34
CA SER A 314 -8.14 4.88 -8.46
C SER A 314 -9.61 5.22 -8.65
N ARG A 315 -10.25 5.55 -7.51
CA ARG A 315 -11.57 6.18 -7.50
C ARG A 315 -11.41 7.55 -8.15
N GLN A 316 -12.19 7.84 -9.19
CA GLN A 316 -12.16 9.15 -9.82
C GLN A 316 -13.59 9.65 -9.86
N GLY A 317 -13.89 10.61 -8.98
CA GLY A 317 -15.17 11.33 -8.95
C GLY A 317 -14.93 12.83 -9.09
N ASP A 318 -15.94 13.65 -8.76
CA ASP A 318 -15.95 15.11 -8.98
C ASP A 318 -14.72 15.85 -8.39
N ASN A 319 -14.07 15.25 -7.39
CA ASN A 319 -12.81 15.72 -6.82
C ASN A 319 -11.64 15.00 -7.49
N ALA A 320 -10.80 15.73 -8.22
CA ALA A 320 -9.53 15.26 -8.80
C ALA A 320 -8.46 14.87 -7.75
N HIS A 321 -8.88 14.46 -6.55
CA HIS A 321 -8.09 14.40 -5.32
C HIS A 321 -7.84 12.98 -4.81
N ASP A 322 -8.37 11.94 -5.46
CA ASP A 322 -8.25 10.56 -4.96
C ASP A 322 -6.93 9.87 -5.37
N LEU A 323 -6.05 10.57 -6.10
CA LEU A 323 -4.62 10.23 -6.19
C LEU A 323 -3.88 10.95 -5.05
N ALA A 324 -2.74 10.45 -4.58
CA ALA A 324 -1.90 11.06 -3.54
C ALA A 324 -1.40 12.51 -3.83
N ALA A 325 -1.92 13.15 -4.88
CA ALA A 325 -1.39 14.29 -5.63
C ALA A 325 -0.02 14.04 -6.26
N GLU A 326 0.57 12.86 -6.04
CA GLU A 326 1.85 12.43 -6.61
C GLU A 326 1.69 11.51 -7.83
N ALA A 327 0.48 11.46 -8.41
CA ALA A 327 0.16 10.60 -9.55
C ALA A 327 0.56 9.13 -9.33
N ARG A 328 0.24 8.59 -8.14
CA ARG A 328 0.41 7.16 -7.80
C ARG A 328 -0.83 6.64 -7.11
N ASP A 329 -1.07 5.36 -7.31
CA ASP A 329 -2.13 4.56 -6.69
C ASP A 329 -1.57 3.16 -6.38
N PHE A 330 -2.10 2.51 -5.36
CA PHE A 330 -1.52 1.32 -4.75
C PHE A 330 -2.56 0.21 -4.64
N ALA A 331 -2.66 -0.59 -5.69
CA ALA A 331 -3.50 -1.78 -5.77
C ALA A 331 -2.73 -2.92 -6.46
N TYR A 332 -1.88 -3.59 -5.68
CA TYR A 332 -0.90 -4.56 -6.18
C TYR A 332 -1.10 -5.95 -5.55
N TYR A 333 -0.48 -6.97 -6.14
CA TYR A 333 -0.57 -8.38 -5.72
C TYR A 333 -2.00 -8.93 -5.62
N ASN A 334 -2.93 -8.40 -6.40
CA ASN A 334 -4.24 -9.00 -6.54
C ASN A 334 -4.18 -10.16 -7.55
N LEU A 335 -4.89 -11.25 -7.25
CA LEU A 335 -4.97 -12.44 -8.09
C LEU A 335 -6.37 -12.56 -8.71
N PHE A 336 -6.42 -12.60 -10.05
CA PHE A 336 -7.62 -12.85 -10.83
C PHE A 336 -7.51 -14.22 -11.51
N GLU A 337 -8.22 -15.22 -10.99
CA GLU A 337 -8.07 -16.62 -11.40
C GLU A 337 -9.40 -17.33 -11.69
N ASN A 338 -9.50 -18.06 -12.80
CA ASN A 338 -10.66 -18.93 -13.09
C ASN A 338 -12.02 -18.20 -13.06
N ASN A 339 -12.07 -16.90 -13.30
CA ASN A 339 -13.33 -16.16 -13.40
C ASN A 339 -13.89 -16.26 -14.82
N ASN A 340 -15.22 -16.15 -14.94
CA ASN A 340 -15.93 -16.10 -16.21
C ASN A 340 -16.50 -14.70 -16.44
N PHE A 341 -16.15 -14.07 -17.56
CA PHE A 341 -16.68 -12.77 -17.99
C PHE A 341 -17.48 -12.96 -19.27
N SER A 342 -18.72 -12.50 -19.28
CA SER A 342 -19.59 -12.58 -20.46
C SER A 342 -20.37 -11.30 -20.72
N ASP A 343 -20.46 -10.91 -21.99
CA ASP A 343 -21.21 -9.73 -22.45
C ASP A 343 -20.76 -8.45 -21.71
N CYS A 344 -19.44 -8.32 -21.50
CA CYS A 344 -18.82 -7.15 -20.87
C CYS A 344 -18.14 -6.28 -21.91
N LEU A 345 -18.03 -4.98 -21.67
CA LEU A 345 -17.14 -4.14 -22.48
C LEU A 345 -15.67 -4.41 -22.10
N PHE A 346 -15.37 -4.41 -20.80
CA PHE A 346 -14.06 -4.76 -20.25
C PHE A 346 -14.18 -5.93 -19.28
N GLY A 347 -13.34 -6.95 -19.44
CA GLY A 347 -13.23 -8.04 -18.48
C GLY A 347 -12.47 -7.59 -17.23
N ILE A 348 -11.15 -7.45 -17.38
CA ILE A 348 -10.23 -6.99 -16.34
C ILE A 348 -9.46 -5.77 -16.87
N LYS A 349 -9.56 -4.65 -16.16
CA LYS A 349 -8.81 -3.42 -16.44
C LYS A 349 -7.81 -3.12 -15.33
N ILE A 350 -6.56 -2.84 -15.69
CA ILE A 350 -5.46 -2.63 -14.73
C ILE A 350 -4.73 -1.31 -15.01
N ASN A 351 -4.62 -0.48 -13.98
CA ASN A 351 -3.82 0.75 -13.95
C ASN A 351 -2.58 0.64 -13.03
N ASN A 352 -2.46 -0.41 -12.22
CA ASN A 352 -1.43 -0.57 -11.19
C ASN A 352 -0.52 -1.76 -11.43
N SER A 353 0.73 -1.64 -11.01
CA SER A 353 1.74 -2.70 -11.11
C SER A 353 1.47 -3.90 -10.20
N GLY A 354 2.09 -5.04 -10.51
CA GLY A 354 2.20 -6.17 -9.57
C GLY A 354 0.96 -7.08 -9.46
N ASN A 355 0.03 -7.05 -10.41
CA ASN A 355 -1.17 -7.91 -10.37
C ASN A 355 -0.99 -9.19 -11.19
N THR A 356 -1.72 -10.26 -10.83
CA THR A 356 -1.67 -11.55 -11.53
C THR A 356 -3.02 -11.92 -12.12
N ILE A 357 -3.03 -12.24 -13.41
CA ILE A 357 -4.20 -12.71 -14.16
C ILE A 357 -3.88 -14.11 -14.71
N ARG A 358 -4.73 -15.11 -14.42
CA ARG A 358 -4.58 -16.44 -15.02
C ARG A 358 -5.86 -17.25 -15.19
N ALA A 359 -5.94 -18.03 -16.26
CA ALA A 359 -7.01 -18.99 -16.50
C ALA A 359 -8.44 -18.43 -16.42
N ASN A 360 -8.67 -17.19 -16.87
CA ASN A 360 -10.02 -16.61 -16.90
C ASN A 360 -10.65 -16.82 -18.28
N THR A 361 -11.98 -16.93 -18.34
CA THR A 361 -12.72 -17.11 -19.59
C THR A 361 -13.44 -15.82 -19.97
N PHE A 362 -13.41 -15.47 -21.26
CA PHE A 362 -14.06 -14.27 -21.78
C PHE A 362 -14.95 -14.63 -22.98
N THR A 363 -16.24 -14.33 -22.90
CA THR A 363 -17.24 -14.61 -23.96
C THR A 363 -17.96 -13.32 -24.33
N ASN A 364 -17.91 -12.91 -25.61
CA ASN A 364 -18.47 -11.61 -26.04
C ASN A 364 -17.95 -10.44 -25.18
N VAL A 365 -16.63 -10.39 -24.97
CA VAL A 365 -15.98 -9.29 -24.25
C VAL A 365 -15.07 -8.55 -25.21
N ASP A 366 -15.32 -7.26 -25.42
CA ASP A 366 -14.58 -6.45 -26.40
C ASP A 366 -13.11 -6.30 -25.98
N TYR A 367 -12.90 -6.05 -24.69
CA TYR A 367 -11.58 -5.91 -24.07
C TYR A 367 -11.41 -6.89 -22.90
N PRO A 368 -11.04 -8.16 -23.17
CA PRO A 368 -10.85 -9.19 -22.14
C PRO A 368 -9.88 -8.74 -21.03
N ILE A 369 -8.69 -8.30 -21.44
CA ILE A 369 -7.68 -7.73 -20.55
C ILE A 369 -7.21 -6.40 -21.12
N LEU A 370 -7.35 -5.33 -20.34
CA LEU A 370 -6.87 -3.99 -20.68
C LEU A 370 -5.81 -3.53 -19.68
N LEU A 371 -4.60 -3.29 -20.18
CA LEU A 371 -3.56 -2.58 -19.44
C LEU A 371 -3.64 -1.09 -19.78
N HIS A 372 -4.17 -0.30 -18.85
CA HIS A 372 -4.37 1.13 -19.01
C HIS A 372 -3.30 1.89 -18.23
N ASN A 373 -2.17 2.16 -18.87
CA ASN A 373 -1.06 2.84 -18.24
C ASN A 373 -1.29 4.36 -18.23
N VAL A 374 -1.87 4.84 -17.13
CA VAL A 374 -2.13 6.26 -16.88
C VAL A 374 -0.92 7.00 -16.29
N PHE A 375 0.15 6.29 -15.94
CA PHE A 375 1.36 6.85 -15.33
C PHE A 375 2.58 6.66 -16.25
N TYR A 376 3.79 6.94 -15.74
CA TYR A 376 5.04 6.65 -16.46
C TYR A 376 5.29 5.15 -16.65
N SER A 377 4.80 4.32 -15.73
CA SER A 377 5.13 2.91 -15.67
C SER A 377 3.96 2.05 -15.20
N LEU A 378 3.77 0.92 -15.88
CA LEU A 378 2.88 -0.17 -15.49
C LEU A 378 3.64 -1.49 -15.63
N THR A 379 4.12 -2.03 -14.51
CA THR A 379 5.14 -3.10 -14.47
C THR A 379 4.69 -4.27 -13.62
N GLU A 380 5.42 -5.38 -13.68
CA GLU A 380 5.24 -6.53 -12.78
C GLU A 380 3.87 -7.21 -12.85
N ASN A 381 3.10 -6.91 -13.90
CA ASN A 381 1.85 -7.61 -14.15
C ASN A 381 2.16 -8.97 -14.79
N THR A 382 1.60 -10.03 -14.21
CA THR A 382 1.77 -11.41 -14.69
C THR A 382 0.48 -11.87 -15.37
N ILE A 383 0.56 -12.30 -16.62
CA ILE A 383 -0.56 -12.83 -17.42
C ILE A 383 -0.17 -14.21 -17.95
N THR A 384 -0.69 -15.26 -17.32
CA THR A 384 -0.31 -16.65 -17.64
C THR A 384 -1.53 -17.54 -17.77
N SER A 385 -1.41 -18.66 -18.48
CA SER A 385 -2.51 -19.61 -18.68
C SER A 385 -3.77 -18.94 -19.24
N GLN A 386 -3.59 -18.05 -20.22
CA GLN A 386 -4.67 -17.28 -20.87
C GLN A 386 -4.65 -17.53 -22.38
N PRO A 387 -4.87 -18.76 -22.85
CA PRO A 387 -4.69 -19.14 -24.26
C PRO A 387 -5.52 -18.25 -25.20
N ASP A 388 -4.86 -17.68 -26.20
CA ASP A 388 -5.43 -16.85 -27.28
C ASP A 388 -6.23 -15.63 -26.80
N THR A 389 -6.17 -15.28 -25.52
CA THR A 389 -6.94 -14.17 -24.94
C THR A 389 -6.29 -12.84 -25.33
N PRO A 390 -7.01 -11.93 -26.00
CA PRO A 390 -6.49 -10.61 -26.34
C PRO A 390 -6.10 -9.77 -25.12
N VAL A 391 -4.89 -9.21 -25.15
CA VAL A 391 -4.40 -8.21 -24.17
C VAL A 391 -4.17 -6.88 -24.87
N TYR A 392 -4.92 -5.86 -24.47
CA TYR A 392 -4.87 -4.52 -25.05
C TYR A 392 -4.10 -3.53 -24.19
N PHE A 393 -3.58 -2.47 -24.83
CA PHE A 393 -2.83 -1.39 -24.22
C PHE A 393 -3.54 -0.07 -24.48
N TRP A 394 -3.84 0.69 -23.42
CA TRP A 394 -4.23 2.10 -23.52
C TRP A 394 -3.21 2.96 -22.79
N LEU A 395 -2.70 3.95 -23.50
CA LEU A 395 -1.57 4.82 -23.19
C LEU A 395 -1.90 6.31 -23.46
N MET A 396 -2.84 6.63 -24.35
CA MET A 396 -3.18 7.99 -24.76
C MET A 396 -4.69 8.24 -24.87
N ASN A 397 -5.06 9.52 -24.74
CA ASN A 397 -6.46 9.91 -24.73
C ASN A 397 -7.23 9.57 -26.00
N SER A 398 -6.58 9.66 -27.14
CA SER A 398 -7.17 9.30 -28.43
C SER A 398 -7.66 7.86 -28.49
N GLU A 399 -7.07 6.93 -27.73
CA GLU A 399 -7.41 5.50 -27.79
C GLU A 399 -8.78 5.20 -27.17
N TRP A 400 -9.28 6.08 -26.30
CA TRP A 400 -10.65 5.98 -25.78
C TRP A 400 -11.61 7.03 -26.34
N TYR A 401 -11.15 8.19 -26.82
CA TYR A 401 -12.02 9.19 -27.49
C TYR A 401 -12.67 8.65 -28.77
N ASN A 402 -12.04 7.68 -29.45
CA ASN A 402 -12.60 7.05 -30.65
C ASN A 402 -13.89 6.28 -30.39
N TYR A 403 -14.15 5.94 -29.13
CA TYR A 403 -15.44 5.44 -28.72
C TYR A 403 -16.33 6.62 -28.39
N ASN A 404 -17.18 6.98 -29.37
CA ASN A 404 -18.23 7.97 -29.20
C ASN A 404 -19.28 7.41 -28.22
N PHE A 405 -18.97 7.43 -26.93
CA PHE A 405 -19.83 6.94 -25.85
C PHE A 405 -21.01 7.89 -25.57
N GLY A 406 -21.26 8.87 -26.44
CA GLY A 406 -22.24 9.94 -26.28
C GLY A 406 -21.82 10.96 -25.21
N ASP A 407 -22.59 12.03 -25.05
CA ASP A 407 -22.38 13.14 -24.08
C ASP A 407 -22.52 12.70 -22.59
N PHE A 408 -21.94 11.57 -22.20
CA PHE A 408 -22.18 10.92 -20.92
C PHE A 408 -21.13 11.26 -19.86
N TYR A 409 -21.62 11.93 -18.82
CA TYR A 409 -20.91 12.36 -17.61
C TYR A 409 -20.26 11.23 -16.76
N GLY A 410 -20.50 9.95 -17.06
CA GLY A 410 -19.96 8.81 -16.30
C GLY A 410 -18.58 8.31 -16.76
N TRP A 411 -18.18 8.66 -17.99
CA TRP A 411 -16.90 8.24 -18.60
C TRP A 411 -15.80 9.30 -18.50
N ASP A 412 -16.12 10.39 -17.81
CA ASP A 412 -15.22 11.37 -17.22
C ASP A 412 -14.11 10.69 -16.36
N MET A 413 -14.23 9.40 -16.03
CA MET A 413 -13.15 8.61 -15.42
C MET A 413 -11.88 8.58 -16.25
N PHE A 414 -11.99 8.20 -17.53
CA PHE A 414 -10.81 8.06 -18.41
C PHE A 414 -10.25 9.45 -18.71
N GLU A 415 -11.14 10.41 -18.94
CA GLU A 415 -10.78 11.81 -19.12
C GLU A 415 -10.12 12.42 -17.87
N ARG A 416 -10.60 12.17 -16.65
CA ARG A 416 -9.98 12.65 -15.40
C ARG A 416 -8.66 11.96 -15.07
N GLN A 417 -8.60 10.62 -15.21
CA GLN A 417 -7.33 9.87 -15.04
C GLN A 417 -6.27 10.42 -15.99
N ALA A 418 -6.68 10.82 -17.18
CA ALA A 418 -5.78 11.37 -18.17
C ALA A 418 -5.64 12.89 -18.12
N TYR A 419 -6.56 13.64 -17.52
CA TYR A 419 -6.40 15.08 -17.32
C TYR A 419 -5.34 15.33 -16.26
N VAL A 420 -5.40 14.57 -15.16
CA VAL A 420 -4.40 14.65 -14.09
C VAL A 420 -3.02 14.19 -14.59
N ASN A 421 -2.98 13.26 -15.55
CA ASN A 421 -1.73 12.68 -16.07
C ASN A 421 -1.38 13.06 -17.52
N GLY A 422 -2.11 14.00 -18.12
CA GLY A 422 -2.12 14.27 -19.57
C GLY A 422 -0.86 14.96 -20.08
N SER A 423 -0.02 15.41 -19.15
CA SER A 423 1.32 15.92 -19.45
C SER A 423 2.36 14.81 -19.68
N ILE A 424 2.03 13.54 -19.43
CA ILE A 424 2.95 12.42 -19.69
C ILE A 424 2.80 12.03 -21.17
N LEU A 425 3.83 12.31 -21.96
CA LEU A 425 3.85 11.90 -23.36
C LEU A 425 3.89 10.38 -23.47
N GLU A 426 3.24 9.84 -24.49
CA GLU A 426 3.21 8.40 -24.77
C GLU A 426 4.62 7.79 -24.87
N SER A 427 5.57 8.50 -25.48
CA SER A 427 6.98 8.10 -25.58
C SER A 427 7.71 7.94 -24.24
N GLN A 428 7.14 8.48 -23.16
CA GLN A 428 7.69 8.40 -21.81
C GLN A 428 7.07 7.25 -21.02
N LYS A 429 6.13 6.50 -21.60
CA LYS A 429 5.41 5.41 -20.93
C LYS A 429 6.12 4.08 -21.16
N TYR A 430 6.19 3.31 -20.08
CA TYR A 430 6.78 1.98 -20.03
C TYR A 430 5.79 0.95 -19.53
N ILE A 431 5.59 -0.13 -20.28
CA ILE A 431 4.80 -1.29 -19.85
C ILE A 431 5.71 -2.52 -19.83
N HIS A 432 5.66 -3.27 -18.73
CA HIS A 432 6.35 -4.55 -18.60
C HIS A 432 5.39 -5.64 -18.14
N ILE A 433 5.34 -6.74 -18.90
CA ILE A 433 4.43 -7.86 -18.69
C ILE A 433 5.22 -9.15 -18.66
N HIS A 434 4.94 -9.95 -17.63
CA HIS A 434 5.41 -11.31 -17.54
C HIS A 434 4.33 -12.27 -18.05
N THR A 435 4.69 -13.16 -18.97
CA THR A 435 3.72 -14.09 -19.57
C THR A 435 4.33 -15.43 -19.94
N ASP A 436 3.54 -16.50 -19.93
CA ASP A 436 3.95 -17.83 -20.40
C ASP A 436 3.80 -18.00 -21.93
N GLY A 437 3.51 -16.90 -22.64
CA GLY A 437 3.34 -16.88 -24.10
C GLY A 437 1.97 -17.40 -24.59
N THR A 438 1.07 -17.77 -23.67
CA THR A 438 -0.29 -18.19 -24.03
C THR A 438 -1.26 -17.06 -24.43
N PRO A 439 -1.19 -15.83 -23.89
CA PRO A 439 -2.11 -14.75 -24.30
C PRO A 439 -1.77 -14.17 -25.67
N ASN A 440 -2.81 -13.69 -26.36
CA ASN A 440 -2.70 -12.98 -27.63
C ASN A 440 -2.40 -11.49 -27.34
N ILE A 441 -1.12 -11.17 -27.18
CA ILE A 441 -0.68 -9.80 -26.98
C ILE A 441 -0.90 -8.98 -28.25
N GLN A 442 -1.74 -7.95 -28.17
CA GLN A 442 -2.05 -7.13 -29.34
C GLN A 442 -0.83 -6.33 -29.77
N SER A 443 -0.63 -6.21 -31.08
CA SER A 443 0.46 -5.38 -31.63
C SER A 443 0.25 -3.92 -31.26
N TYR A 444 1.32 -3.27 -30.80
CA TYR A 444 1.32 -1.84 -30.50
C TYR A 444 2.45 -1.17 -31.30
N SER A 445 2.11 -0.08 -32.00
CA SER A 445 3.00 0.62 -32.93
C SER A 445 3.30 2.06 -32.52
N GLY A 446 2.82 2.48 -31.34
CA GLY A 446 3.10 3.81 -30.81
C GLY A 446 4.50 3.92 -30.19
N PRO A 447 4.89 5.13 -29.76
CA PRO A 447 6.20 5.44 -29.22
C PRO A 447 6.45 4.93 -27.79
N ALA A 448 5.45 4.40 -27.08
CA ALA A 448 5.67 3.82 -25.75
C ALA A 448 6.51 2.54 -25.83
N LYS A 449 7.27 2.26 -24.78
CA LYS A 449 8.07 1.03 -24.69
C LYS A 449 7.25 -0.06 -24.01
N ILE A 450 6.94 -1.12 -24.75
CA ILE A 450 6.27 -2.32 -24.24
C ILE A 450 7.26 -3.49 -24.25
N VAL A 451 7.49 -4.08 -23.09
CA VAL A 451 8.36 -5.25 -22.92
C VAL A 451 7.51 -6.42 -22.47
N ILE A 452 7.52 -7.47 -23.28
CA ILE A 452 6.87 -8.75 -23.02
C ILE A 452 7.98 -9.75 -22.78
N ALA A 453 7.94 -10.43 -21.65
CA ALA A 453 8.96 -11.40 -21.29
C ALA A 453 8.36 -12.63 -20.60
N ASP A 454 9.01 -13.77 -20.78
CA ASP A 454 8.71 -15.03 -20.10
C ASP A 454 9.27 -15.11 -18.68
N THR A 455 10.04 -14.10 -18.32
CA THR A 455 10.51 -13.82 -16.97
C THR A 455 10.32 -12.33 -16.70
N GLN A 456 10.42 -11.90 -15.44
CA GLN A 456 10.44 -10.48 -15.16
C GLN A 456 11.83 -9.82 -15.40
N LEU A 457 12.81 -10.59 -15.90
CA LEU A 457 14.08 -10.06 -16.40
C LEU A 457 13.94 -9.79 -17.89
N VAL A 458 14.43 -8.64 -18.32
CA VAL A 458 14.74 -8.46 -19.75
C VAL A 458 15.94 -9.37 -20.04
N GLY A 459 15.70 -10.48 -20.77
CA GLY A 459 16.72 -11.44 -21.17
C GLY A 459 17.92 -10.75 -21.82
N ALA A 460 19.12 -11.31 -21.70
CA ALA A 460 20.35 -10.67 -22.19
C ALA A 460 20.31 -10.35 -23.68
N GLU A 461 19.60 -11.18 -24.43
CA GLU A 461 19.21 -11.01 -25.83
C GLU A 461 18.35 -9.76 -26.12
N ASN A 462 17.71 -9.19 -25.09
CA ASN A 462 16.93 -7.94 -25.12
C ASN A 462 17.62 -6.79 -24.34
N ARG A 463 18.85 -7.00 -23.84
CA ARG A 463 19.66 -6.00 -23.09
C ARG A 463 20.50 -5.16 -24.06
N ALA A 464 19.87 -4.12 -24.61
CA ALA A 464 20.51 -3.08 -25.43
C ALA A 464 21.11 -3.51 -26.78
N HIS A 465 21.22 -2.53 -27.67
CA HIS A 465 21.76 -2.66 -29.02
C HIS A 465 23.25 -2.97 -28.98
N ASP A 466 23.56 -4.25 -29.01
CA ASP A 466 24.86 -4.76 -29.36
C ASP A 466 24.97 -4.82 -30.89
N ILE A 467 25.77 -3.91 -31.45
CA ILE A 467 25.93 -3.76 -32.91
C ILE A 467 26.89 -4.86 -33.44
N THR A 468 27.64 -5.50 -32.54
CA THR A 468 28.69 -6.47 -32.88
C THR A 468 28.32 -7.93 -32.62
N GLY A 469 27.29 -8.20 -31.81
CA GLY A 469 26.77 -9.53 -31.47
C GLY A 469 27.54 -10.26 -30.35
N ASP A 470 28.41 -9.57 -29.60
CA ASP A 470 29.25 -10.13 -28.53
C ASP A 470 28.69 -9.99 -27.10
N GLN A 471 27.52 -9.37 -26.96
CA GLN A 471 26.77 -9.09 -25.74
C GLN A 471 27.52 -8.21 -24.72
N ARG A 472 28.45 -7.36 -25.17
CA ARG A 472 29.19 -6.42 -24.30
C ARG A 472 29.23 -5.04 -24.92
N VAL A 473 28.66 -4.02 -24.28
CA VAL A 473 28.87 -2.62 -24.72
C VAL A 473 30.34 -2.24 -24.54
N ASN A 474 31.08 -2.17 -25.64
CA ASN A 474 32.51 -1.91 -25.62
C ASN A 474 32.96 -1.09 -26.84
N MET A 475 34.26 -0.84 -26.99
CA MET A 475 34.79 -0.03 -28.10
C MET A 475 34.52 -0.63 -29.49
N LEU A 476 34.22 -1.92 -29.59
CA LEU A 476 33.88 -2.56 -30.86
C LEU A 476 32.52 -2.08 -31.37
N ASP A 477 31.54 -1.84 -30.50
CA ASP A 477 30.23 -1.30 -30.87
C ASP A 477 30.33 0.15 -31.34
N ILE A 478 31.16 0.96 -30.67
CA ILE A 478 31.40 2.36 -31.04
C ILE A 478 32.06 2.45 -32.42
N ASN A 479 33.00 1.55 -32.74
CA ASN A 479 33.62 1.51 -34.05
C ASN A 479 32.61 1.16 -35.15
N LYS A 480 31.71 0.19 -34.90
CA LYS A 480 30.71 -0.23 -35.89
C LYS A 480 29.57 0.79 -36.06
N LEU A 481 29.23 1.53 -35.00
CA LEU A 481 28.36 2.70 -35.07
C LEU A 481 29.00 3.82 -35.93
N SER A 482 30.31 4.05 -35.78
CA SER A 482 31.05 5.04 -36.58
C SER A 482 31.14 4.68 -38.07
N GLU A 483 31.28 3.39 -38.38
CA GLU A 483 31.29 2.87 -39.76
C GLU A 483 29.93 3.03 -40.45
N ASN A 484 28.82 2.82 -39.73
CA ASN A 484 27.46 3.02 -40.26
C ASN A 484 27.12 4.52 -40.40
N TRP A 485 27.51 5.36 -39.44
CA TRP A 485 27.25 6.81 -39.50
C TRP A 485 27.98 7.50 -40.65
N LEU A 486 29.18 7.02 -41.00
CA LEU A 486 29.94 7.51 -42.16
C LEU A 486 29.39 7.03 -43.51
N MET A 487 28.51 6.02 -43.54
CA MET A 487 27.87 5.53 -44.76
C MET A 487 26.52 6.20 -45.07
N GLU A 488 25.82 6.78 -44.09
CA GLU A 488 24.45 7.31 -44.27
C GLU A 488 24.33 8.83 -44.45
N CYS A 489 25.41 9.60 -44.33
CA CYS A 489 25.38 11.04 -44.59
C CYS A 489 25.48 11.35 -46.10
N SER A 490 24.41 11.07 -46.87
CA SER A 490 24.17 11.73 -48.15
C SER A 490 23.26 12.94 -47.98
N SER A 491 23.88 14.13 -48.05
CA SER A 491 23.33 15.41 -48.52
C SER A 491 21.85 15.75 -48.23
N GLU A 492 21.63 16.64 -47.25
CA GLU A 492 20.80 17.88 -47.35
C GLU A 492 20.16 18.26 -45.99
N ILE A 493 20.86 19.09 -45.20
CA ILE A 493 20.22 20.06 -44.29
C ILE A 493 21.06 21.35 -44.34
N HIS A 494 20.44 22.45 -44.74
CA HIS A 494 21.06 23.77 -44.78
C HIS A 494 20.90 24.51 -43.44
N PHE A 495 22.02 24.94 -42.87
CA PHE A 495 22.13 25.70 -41.61
C PHE A 495 22.37 27.20 -41.91
N CYS A 496 21.83 28.11 -41.10
CA CYS A 496 21.73 29.54 -41.45
C CYS A 496 22.96 30.40 -41.09
N ASP A 497 23.92 29.92 -40.31
CA ASP A 497 25.18 30.62 -39.98
C ASP A 497 26.39 29.71 -39.72
N GLY A 498 26.19 28.39 -39.73
CA GLY A 498 27.26 27.41 -39.92
C GLY A 498 28.12 27.10 -38.69
N ILE A 499 27.72 27.48 -37.47
CA ILE A 499 28.37 27.00 -36.25
C ILE A 499 27.29 26.58 -35.24
N PHE A 500 27.33 25.31 -34.84
CA PHE A 500 26.53 24.78 -33.75
C PHE A 500 27.30 24.98 -32.44
N ASP A 501 26.79 25.80 -31.52
CA ASP A 501 27.41 25.95 -30.21
C ASP A 501 26.58 25.38 -29.04
N PHE A 502 27.26 25.18 -27.92
CA PHE A 502 26.68 24.58 -26.71
C PHE A 502 25.58 25.44 -26.08
N ALA A 503 25.55 26.75 -26.35
CA ALA A 503 24.54 27.66 -25.81
C ALA A 503 23.21 27.51 -26.57
N GLU A 504 23.25 27.25 -27.87
CA GLU A 504 22.06 26.99 -28.69
C GLU A 504 21.46 25.61 -28.39
N PHE A 505 22.30 24.60 -28.14
CA PHE A 505 21.86 23.31 -27.64
C PHE A 505 21.24 23.41 -26.24
N ALA A 506 21.82 24.22 -25.35
CA ALA A 506 21.30 24.47 -24.02
C ALA A 506 19.98 25.25 -24.03
N PHE A 507 19.78 26.19 -24.95
CA PHE A 507 18.54 26.98 -25.06
C PHE A 507 17.36 26.14 -25.60
N ILE A 508 17.63 25.23 -26.55
CA ILE A 508 16.63 24.28 -27.06
C ILE A 508 16.32 23.18 -26.04
N ALA A 509 17.34 22.70 -25.31
CA ALA A 509 17.16 21.74 -24.21
C ALA A 509 16.39 22.33 -23.02
N ASP A 510 16.67 23.59 -22.64
CA ASP A 510 15.94 24.33 -21.59
C ASP A 510 14.50 24.66 -22.03
N GLY A 511 14.26 24.86 -23.33
CA GLY A 511 12.92 24.98 -23.92
C GLY A 511 12.13 23.66 -23.91
N TRP A 512 12.79 22.52 -24.10
CA TRP A 512 12.18 21.18 -23.97
C TRP A 512 11.95 20.73 -22.53
N GLN A 513 12.71 21.27 -21.57
CA GLN A 513 12.56 20.96 -20.15
C GLN A 513 11.37 21.68 -19.49
N LYS A 514 10.86 22.76 -20.12
CA LYS A 514 9.88 23.68 -19.51
C LYS A 514 8.40 23.45 -19.85
N SER A 515 8.01 22.23 -20.26
CA SER A 515 6.60 21.88 -20.45
C SER A 515 6.15 20.54 -19.86
N ASN A 516 6.93 19.92 -18.96
CA ASN A 516 6.55 18.70 -18.24
C ASN A 516 6.34 18.99 -16.75
N ASN A 517 5.13 19.35 -16.35
CA ASN A 517 4.80 19.70 -14.96
C ASN A 517 4.50 18.49 -14.05
N MET A 518 4.93 17.27 -14.42
CA MET A 518 5.01 16.15 -13.49
C MET A 518 6.36 15.45 -13.65
N LYS A 519 7.08 15.25 -12.54
CA LYS A 519 8.37 14.56 -12.49
C LYS A 519 8.29 13.46 -11.45
N ASP A 520 8.12 12.20 -11.85
CA ASP A 520 8.13 11.05 -10.92
C ASP A 520 9.40 10.18 -11.05
N VAL A 521 9.69 9.28 -10.11
CA VAL A 521 10.88 8.38 -10.12
C VAL A 521 11.07 7.65 -11.45
N TYR A 522 9.95 7.31 -12.08
CA TYR A 522 9.91 6.60 -13.37
C TYR A 522 9.89 7.53 -14.58
N ALA A 523 9.97 8.85 -14.39
CA ALA A 523 10.11 9.79 -15.49
C ALA A 523 11.47 9.57 -16.18
N PRO A 524 11.60 9.79 -17.50
CA PRO A 524 12.83 9.55 -18.24
C PRO A 524 14.07 10.36 -17.80
N ALA A 525 13.91 11.33 -16.89
CA ALA A 525 15.03 12.07 -16.33
C ALA A 525 15.83 11.18 -15.37
N ALA A 526 17.17 11.30 -15.39
CA ALA A 526 18.07 10.50 -14.58
C ALA A 526 17.98 10.84 -13.07
N LYS A 527 16.93 10.34 -12.41
CA LYS A 527 16.81 10.36 -10.95
C LYS A 527 17.66 9.22 -10.40
N THR A 528 18.52 9.56 -9.46
CA THR A 528 19.45 8.62 -8.84
C THR A 528 19.18 8.56 -7.34
N PRO A 529 18.97 7.37 -6.78
CA PRO A 529 18.86 7.22 -5.33
C PRO A 529 20.17 7.63 -4.66
N ILE A 530 20.07 8.28 -3.51
CA ILE A 530 21.21 8.78 -2.73
C ILE A 530 21.53 7.83 -1.59
N ASP A 531 20.52 7.43 -0.84
CA ASP A 531 20.65 6.66 0.39
C ASP A 531 19.46 5.72 0.57
N ILE A 532 19.64 4.68 1.38
CA ILE A 532 18.59 3.73 1.75
C ILE A 532 18.51 3.56 3.25
N ALA A 533 17.32 3.21 3.75
CA ALA A 533 17.13 2.67 5.08
C ALA A 533 16.21 1.46 4.98
N VAL A 534 16.46 0.43 5.78
CA VAL A 534 15.69 -0.81 5.84
C VAL A 534 15.04 -0.91 7.21
N GLY A 535 13.75 -1.22 7.23
CA GLY A 535 12.99 -1.36 8.46
C GLY A 535 11.58 -1.91 8.23
N ASP A 536 10.89 -2.23 9.32
CA ASP A 536 9.51 -2.72 9.32
C ASP A 536 8.54 -1.52 9.31
N PHE A 537 8.52 -0.78 8.19
CA PHE A 537 7.70 0.43 8.05
C PHE A 537 6.20 0.10 7.95
N TRP A 538 5.86 -1.12 7.48
CA TRP A 538 4.48 -1.60 7.37
C TRP A 538 4.31 -2.96 8.05
N VAL A 539 4.15 -2.96 9.38
CA VAL A 539 4.05 -4.15 10.25
C VAL A 539 3.00 -5.20 9.90
N GLU A 540 2.01 -4.85 9.09
CA GLU A 540 1.04 -5.83 8.62
C GLU A 540 1.60 -6.71 7.50
N ASN A 541 2.59 -6.20 6.78
CA ASN A 541 3.35 -6.92 5.77
C ASN A 541 4.50 -7.67 6.40
N THR A 542 4.92 -8.76 5.77
CA THR A 542 5.97 -9.59 6.35
C THR A 542 7.34 -9.15 5.83
N GLY A 543 8.24 -8.89 6.78
CA GLY A 543 9.64 -8.55 6.55
C GLY A 543 9.87 -7.12 6.07
N ASP A 544 11.13 -6.72 6.04
CA ASP A 544 11.52 -5.32 5.99
C ASP A 544 11.37 -4.72 4.58
N GLU A 545 10.97 -3.46 4.56
CA GLU A 545 10.91 -2.63 3.38
C GLU A 545 12.16 -1.77 3.21
N ILE A 546 12.32 -1.18 2.01
CA ILE A 546 13.44 -0.30 1.67
C ILE A 546 12.91 1.11 1.44
N ALA A 547 13.26 2.03 2.33
CA ALA A 547 13.08 3.47 2.15
C ALA A 547 14.22 4.04 1.31
N VAL A 548 13.91 4.95 0.39
CA VAL A 548 14.87 5.51 -0.58
C VAL A 548 14.70 7.02 -0.72
N VAL A 549 15.80 7.75 -0.65
CA VAL A 549 15.88 9.19 -0.96
C VAL A 549 16.61 9.47 -2.26
N TRP A 550 16.34 10.62 -2.88
CA TRP A 550 16.66 10.88 -4.27
C TRP A 550 17.41 12.18 -4.49
N ASN A 551 18.22 12.23 -5.55
CA ASN A 551 18.99 13.43 -5.89
C ASN A 551 18.16 14.57 -6.48
N GLU A 552 16.98 14.27 -7.00
CA GLU A 552 16.08 15.18 -7.68
C GLU A 552 14.66 15.09 -7.07
N PRO A 553 13.82 16.12 -7.23
CA PRO A 553 12.43 16.08 -6.78
C PRO A 553 11.65 14.89 -7.35
N MET A 554 10.77 14.32 -6.54
CA MET A 554 9.98 13.10 -6.80
C MET A 554 8.57 13.34 -7.28
N SER A 555 8.05 14.55 -7.09
CA SER A 555 6.77 14.98 -7.66
C SER A 555 6.84 16.47 -8.00
N ASN A 556 6.09 16.90 -9.03
CA ASN A 556 5.80 18.32 -9.25
C ASN A 556 4.29 18.48 -9.13
N ILE A 557 3.85 19.31 -8.19
CA ILE A 557 2.43 19.50 -7.89
C ILE A 557 2.13 20.98 -8.01
N SER A 558 1.28 21.34 -8.97
CA SER A 558 0.92 22.73 -9.26
C SER A 558 2.14 23.63 -9.47
N GLY A 559 3.18 23.13 -10.15
CA GLY A 559 4.41 23.88 -10.44
C GLY A 559 5.44 23.88 -9.31
N THR A 560 5.17 23.25 -8.17
CA THR A 560 6.13 23.11 -7.07
C THR A 560 6.78 21.73 -7.10
N ASP A 561 8.11 21.70 -7.13
CA ASP A 561 8.91 20.47 -7.02
C ASP A 561 8.99 20.03 -5.55
N TYR A 562 8.73 18.74 -5.28
CA TYR A 562 8.77 18.14 -3.96
C TYR A 562 9.68 16.92 -3.92
N TYR A 563 10.43 16.77 -2.84
CA TYR A 563 11.17 15.57 -2.46
C TYR A 563 10.31 14.71 -1.54
N THR A 564 10.36 13.40 -1.76
CA THR A 564 9.69 12.38 -0.94
C THR A 564 10.64 11.23 -0.67
N VAL A 565 10.41 10.52 0.43
CA VAL A 565 10.98 9.19 0.64
C VAL A 565 10.04 8.18 -0.01
N ASN A 566 10.55 7.35 -0.91
CA ASN A 566 9.77 6.28 -1.52
C ASN A 566 10.07 4.98 -0.78
N ILE A 567 9.04 4.18 -0.52
CA ILE A 567 9.13 2.92 0.22
C ILE A 567 8.78 1.78 -0.74
N PHE A 568 9.70 0.81 -0.83
CA PHE A 568 9.60 -0.35 -1.71
C PHE A 568 9.58 -1.62 -0.88
N ASP A 569 8.78 -2.60 -1.30
CA ASP A 569 8.91 -3.93 -0.76
C ASP A 569 10.16 -4.65 -1.32
N SER A 570 10.45 -5.83 -0.78
CA SER A 570 11.61 -6.61 -1.23
C SER A 570 11.54 -7.06 -2.70
N ASN A 571 10.39 -6.96 -3.39
CA ASN A 571 10.23 -7.28 -4.81
C ASN A 571 10.34 -6.04 -5.73
N GLY A 572 10.48 -4.84 -5.15
CA GLY A 572 10.66 -3.59 -5.89
C GLY A 572 9.33 -2.96 -6.31
N ILE A 573 8.21 -3.37 -5.70
CA ILE A 573 6.95 -2.64 -5.82
C ILE A 573 7.00 -1.46 -4.85
N GLU A 574 6.86 -0.25 -5.38
CA GLU A 574 6.63 0.94 -4.56
C GLU A 574 5.29 0.76 -3.85
N ASN A 575 5.31 0.58 -2.54
CA ASN A 575 4.11 0.40 -1.73
C ASN A 575 3.65 1.70 -1.07
N ASN A 576 4.55 2.68 -0.93
CA ASN A 576 4.27 3.90 -0.19
C ASN A 576 5.25 5.06 -0.43
N ARG A 577 4.89 6.24 0.09
CA ARG A 577 5.73 7.44 0.18
C ARG A 577 5.47 8.19 1.48
N CYS A 578 6.48 8.90 1.96
CA CYS A 578 6.35 9.81 3.09
C CYS A 578 7.23 11.06 2.97
N GLY A 579 6.96 12.05 3.84
CA GLY A 579 7.82 13.21 4.03
C GLY A 579 7.89 14.16 2.85
N ARG A 580 6.78 14.39 2.14
CA ARG A 580 6.70 15.35 1.03
C ARG A 580 7.07 16.76 1.48
N GLY A 581 8.19 17.27 0.97
CA GLY A 581 8.71 18.60 1.29
C GLY A 581 9.51 19.23 0.15
N SER A 582 9.76 20.53 0.23
CA SER A 582 10.58 21.25 -0.77
C SER A 582 12.09 21.13 -0.52
N ILE A 583 12.49 20.39 0.52
CA ILE A 583 13.87 20.24 0.95
C ILE A 583 14.35 18.84 0.58
N LYS A 584 15.52 18.77 -0.04
CA LYS A 584 16.16 17.52 -0.43
C LYS A 584 16.69 16.77 0.78
N TYR A 585 16.26 15.52 0.96
CA TYR A 585 16.87 14.61 1.93
C TYR A 585 18.15 14.00 1.36
N THR A 586 19.17 13.83 2.20
CA THR A 586 20.49 13.33 1.79
C THR A 586 20.97 12.12 2.57
N SER A 587 20.40 11.87 3.74
CA SER A 587 20.64 10.61 4.46
C SER A 587 19.44 10.26 5.33
N ILE A 588 19.20 8.97 5.48
CA ILE A 588 18.08 8.41 6.22
C ILE A 588 18.52 7.24 7.11
N VAL A 589 17.80 7.00 8.19
CA VAL A 589 17.92 5.80 9.02
C VAL A 589 16.54 5.38 9.52
N ALA A 590 16.31 4.08 9.65
CA ALA A 590 15.10 3.50 10.23
C ALA A 590 15.25 3.31 11.75
N GLY A 591 14.16 3.41 12.49
CA GLY A 591 14.12 3.10 13.92
C GLY A 591 12.73 3.31 14.52
N ASN A 592 12.51 2.77 15.71
CA ASN A 592 11.30 2.95 16.49
C ASN A 592 11.42 4.21 17.36
N PHE A 593 11.06 5.38 16.84
CA PHE A 593 11.24 6.65 17.54
C PHE A 593 10.03 7.01 18.43
N PHE A 594 8.83 6.51 18.12
CA PHE A 594 7.62 6.85 18.88
C PHE A 594 6.64 5.68 19.01
N ASP A 595 6.24 5.32 20.24
CA ASP A 595 5.12 4.36 20.44
C ASP A 595 3.74 5.01 20.13
N THR A 596 3.56 6.28 20.51
CA THR A 596 2.33 7.04 20.25
C THR A 596 2.62 8.54 20.33
N ILE A 597 2.25 9.28 19.29
CA ILE A 597 2.31 10.74 19.28
C ILE A 597 0.92 11.27 19.62
N SER A 598 0.76 11.82 20.82
CA SER A 598 -0.53 12.36 21.30
C SER A 598 -0.90 13.74 20.74
N SER A 599 -0.07 14.31 19.86
CA SER A 599 -0.35 15.63 19.28
C SER A 599 0.27 15.83 17.90
N VAL A 600 -0.43 15.41 16.85
CA VAL A 600 -0.27 16.05 15.54
C VAL A 600 -1.42 17.03 15.36
N PHE A 601 -1.08 18.28 15.04
CA PHE A 601 -2.07 19.27 14.64
C PHE A 601 -2.35 19.06 13.16
N ASP A 602 -3.57 18.61 12.85
CA ASP A 602 -4.05 18.63 11.47
C ASP A 602 -4.19 20.09 11.00
N GLU A 603 -4.29 20.30 9.68
CA GLU A 603 -4.35 21.66 9.10
C GLU A 603 -5.56 22.49 9.60
N ASP A 604 -6.56 21.85 10.20
CA ASP A 604 -7.72 22.46 10.84
C ASP A 604 -7.54 22.76 12.35
N GLY A 605 -6.37 22.45 12.91
CA GLY A 605 -6.05 22.64 14.32
C GLY A 605 -6.60 21.55 15.25
N THR A 606 -7.11 20.44 14.73
CA THR A 606 -7.51 19.29 15.55
C THR A 606 -6.29 18.46 15.95
N THR A 607 -6.31 17.94 17.19
CA THR A 607 -5.26 17.07 17.72
C THR A 607 -5.60 15.63 17.34
N SER A 608 -4.82 15.03 16.45
CA SER A 608 -4.88 13.60 16.16
C SER A 608 -3.85 12.85 17.01
N ILE A 609 -4.29 11.74 17.61
CA ILE A 609 -3.39 10.76 18.23
C ILE A 609 -2.91 9.86 17.10
N ILE A 610 -1.61 9.84 16.84
CA ILE A 610 -1.00 8.93 15.87
C ILE A 610 -0.35 7.81 16.66
N THR A 611 -0.87 6.59 16.50
CA THR A 611 -0.14 5.40 16.90
C THR A 611 0.78 5.03 15.74
N CYS A 612 2.09 5.04 15.98
CA CYS A 612 3.05 4.52 15.04
C CYS A 612 3.16 3.01 15.30
N LEU A 613 2.81 2.21 14.30
CA LEU A 613 2.74 0.76 14.47
C LEU A 613 4.01 0.05 13.99
N GLY A 614 4.89 0.72 13.25
CA GLY A 614 6.16 0.21 12.73
C GLY A 614 7.24 1.28 12.76
N ASP A 615 8.40 0.97 12.19
CA ASP A 615 9.56 1.86 12.19
C ASP A 615 9.23 3.19 11.49
N GLU A 616 9.83 4.27 11.97
CA GLU A 616 9.86 5.54 11.27
C GLU A 616 11.22 5.83 10.67
N ILE A 617 11.28 6.88 9.87
CA ILE A 617 12.47 7.26 9.11
C ILE A 617 12.95 8.61 9.61
N ALA A 618 14.14 8.65 10.20
CA ALA A 618 14.81 9.90 10.49
C ALA A 618 15.60 10.35 9.26
N ALA A 619 15.29 11.55 8.76
CA ALA A 619 15.87 12.11 7.54
C ALA A 619 16.58 13.44 7.82
N ILE A 620 17.75 13.62 7.21
CA ILE A 620 18.50 14.90 7.23
C ILE A 620 18.68 15.47 5.83
N SER A 621 18.92 16.78 5.78
CA SER A 621 19.22 17.50 4.53
C SER A 621 20.62 18.09 4.56
N SER A 622 21.27 18.10 3.39
CA SER A 622 22.49 18.87 3.14
C SER A 622 22.23 20.36 2.93
N GLU A 623 20.97 20.76 2.77
CA GLU A 623 20.55 22.13 2.52
C GLU A 623 19.77 22.67 3.72
N PRO A 624 19.97 23.95 4.09
CA PRO A 624 19.20 24.53 5.17
C PRO A 624 17.74 24.73 4.74
N ASN A 625 16.82 24.64 5.69
CA ASN A 625 15.43 25.02 5.49
C ASN A 625 15.29 26.54 5.25
N SER A 626 14.04 27.00 5.07
CA SER A 626 13.72 28.43 4.86
C SER A 626 14.19 29.37 5.98
N ASN A 627 14.51 28.84 7.17
CA ASN A 627 15.03 29.59 8.31
C ASN A 627 16.57 29.49 8.44
N GLY A 628 17.28 28.92 7.46
CA GLY A 628 18.73 28.74 7.53
C GLY A 628 19.18 27.61 8.48
N CYS A 629 18.28 26.67 8.82
CA CYS A 629 18.53 25.62 9.81
C CYS A 629 18.54 24.20 9.19
N TYR A 630 19.22 23.26 9.84
CA TYR A 630 19.38 21.86 9.46
C TYR A 630 18.71 20.95 10.50
N PRO A 631 17.38 20.84 10.50
CA PRO A 631 16.66 19.95 11.41
C PRO A 631 16.80 18.48 10.99
N ILE A 632 16.35 17.60 11.89
CA ILE A 632 16.07 16.19 11.58
C ILE A 632 14.57 16.04 11.43
N TYR A 633 14.12 15.39 10.37
CA TYR A 633 12.70 15.12 10.14
C TYR A 633 12.40 13.66 10.47
N ILE A 634 11.44 13.40 11.34
CA ILE A 634 10.95 12.04 11.58
C ILE A 634 9.72 11.82 10.71
N LEU A 635 9.75 10.81 9.86
CA LEU A 635 8.79 10.55 8.80
C LEU A 635 8.14 9.19 9.01
N SER A 636 6.80 9.11 8.95
CA SER A 636 6.07 7.85 9.08
C SER A 636 5.41 7.44 7.78
N TYR A 637 5.23 6.14 7.60
CA TYR A 637 4.54 5.51 6.48
C TYR A 637 3.21 6.21 6.15
N SER A 638 3.00 6.55 4.87
CA SER A 638 1.79 7.22 4.34
C SER A 638 1.56 8.66 4.79
N ARG A 639 2.47 9.26 5.55
CA ARG A 639 2.35 10.65 6.01
C ARG A 639 3.00 11.62 5.05
N LYS A 640 2.21 12.57 4.58
CA LYS A 640 2.68 13.69 3.74
C LYS A 640 3.74 14.52 4.46
N LYS A 641 3.54 14.81 5.76
CA LYS A 641 4.41 15.67 6.56
C LYS A 641 5.24 14.83 7.55
N PRO A 642 6.39 15.36 8.00
CA PRO A 642 7.07 14.80 9.16
C PRO A 642 6.13 14.75 10.37
N ILE A 643 6.16 13.64 11.12
CA ILE A 643 5.40 13.50 12.37
C ILE A 643 6.08 14.25 13.52
N ALA A 644 7.40 14.44 13.42
CA ALA A 644 8.20 15.27 14.30
C ALA A 644 9.32 15.97 13.53
N THR A 645 9.79 17.10 14.03
CA THR A 645 10.97 17.80 13.50
C THR A 645 11.86 18.21 14.66
N LEU A 646 13.04 17.62 14.72
CA LEU A 646 13.99 17.77 15.82
C LEU A 646 15.06 18.80 15.45
N LEU A 647 15.68 19.39 16.46
CA LEU A 647 16.78 20.35 16.28
C LEU A 647 16.42 21.50 15.33
N THR A 648 15.19 22.02 15.41
CA THR A 648 14.63 23.03 14.50
C THR A 648 15.42 24.34 14.39
N THR A 649 16.28 24.62 15.37
CA THR A 649 17.13 25.82 15.45
C THR A 649 18.62 25.53 15.16
N ASN A 650 18.96 24.29 14.81
CA ASN A 650 20.34 23.91 14.50
C ASN A 650 20.79 24.57 13.19
N THR A 651 21.89 25.32 13.23
CA THR A 651 22.45 26.03 12.07
C THR A 651 23.65 25.31 11.45
N ILE A 652 24.02 24.14 11.98
CA ILE A 652 25.19 23.39 11.54
C ILE A 652 24.73 22.16 10.75
N PRO A 653 25.21 21.92 9.53
CA PRO A 653 24.85 20.73 8.78
C PRO A 653 25.18 19.45 9.54
N ILE A 654 24.29 18.45 9.43
CA ILE A 654 24.50 17.11 9.98
C ILE A 654 25.21 16.28 8.90
N LYS A 655 26.29 15.62 9.29
CA LYS A 655 27.13 14.82 8.39
C LYS A 655 26.59 13.41 8.18
N THR A 656 26.19 12.76 9.27
CA THR A 656 25.70 11.38 9.31
C THR A 656 24.92 11.19 10.61
N LEU A 657 23.99 10.25 10.59
CA LEU A 657 23.16 9.85 11.72
C LEU A 657 23.07 8.32 11.77
N ALA A 658 22.76 7.80 12.96
CA ALA A 658 22.40 6.43 13.21
C ALA A 658 21.26 6.39 14.24
N ALA A 659 20.43 5.36 14.18
CA ALA A 659 19.40 5.06 15.16
C ALA A 659 19.77 3.80 15.94
N GLY A 660 19.24 3.70 17.16
CA GLY A 660 19.35 2.51 18.01
C GLY A 660 19.01 2.86 19.47
N ASN A 661 18.76 1.85 20.27
CA ASN A 661 18.40 1.98 21.68
C ASN A 661 19.66 2.19 22.53
N PHE A 662 20.30 3.35 22.38
CA PHE A 662 21.50 3.75 23.10
C PHE A 662 21.22 4.07 24.58
N VAL A 663 19.94 4.24 24.96
CA VAL A 663 19.45 4.61 26.29
C VAL A 663 18.44 3.56 26.77
N THR A 664 18.94 2.65 27.60
CA THR A 664 18.34 1.35 27.97
C THR A 664 17.02 1.37 28.77
N ASN A 665 16.28 2.47 28.82
CA ASN A 665 15.12 2.62 29.71
C ASN A 665 13.77 2.40 29.03
N ASP A 666 13.71 2.26 27.71
CA ASP A 666 12.49 1.97 26.98
C ASP A 666 12.78 1.20 25.68
N SER A 667 11.77 1.09 24.82
CA SER A 667 11.82 0.44 23.51
C SER A 667 12.08 1.41 22.37
N LEU A 668 12.35 2.69 22.67
CA LEU A 668 12.53 3.71 21.65
C LEU A 668 14.00 3.80 21.24
N ASP A 669 14.21 4.16 19.98
CA ASP A 669 15.52 4.39 19.43
C ASP A 669 15.91 5.86 19.56
N GLU A 670 17.11 6.14 20.02
CA GLU A 670 17.69 7.47 19.99
C GLU A 670 18.47 7.73 18.71
N LEU A 671 18.77 9.00 18.46
CA LEU A 671 19.55 9.44 17.32
C LEU A 671 20.98 9.80 17.72
N ALA A 672 21.95 9.04 17.21
CA ALA A 672 23.36 9.38 17.26
C ALA A 672 23.74 10.19 16.01
N ILE A 673 24.26 11.41 16.19
CA ILE A 673 24.57 12.31 15.09
C ILE A 673 26.00 12.87 15.16
N ILE A 674 26.59 13.12 13.99
CA ILE A 674 27.84 13.87 13.85
C ILE A 674 27.56 15.13 13.02
N PHE A 675 27.91 16.28 13.56
CA PHE A 675 27.83 17.56 12.84
C PHE A 675 29.03 17.75 11.92
N SER A 676 28.85 18.42 10.78
CA SER A 676 29.91 18.60 9.77
C SER A 676 31.15 19.36 10.27
N ASN A 677 31.02 20.15 11.34
CA ASN A 677 32.14 20.88 11.95
C ASN A 677 32.66 20.24 13.25
N GLY A 678 32.13 19.08 13.64
CA GLY A 678 32.42 18.42 14.91
C GLY A 678 33.11 17.07 14.74
N THR A 679 33.84 16.65 15.77
CA THR A 679 34.42 15.31 15.89
C THR A 679 33.76 14.53 17.02
N ALA A 680 32.52 14.85 17.36
CA ALA A 680 31.80 14.24 18.46
C ALA A 680 30.50 13.62 17.97
N ILE A 681 30.20 12.42 18.46
CA ILE A 681 28.90 11.78 18.29
C ILE A 681 28.02 12.30 19.42
N ARG A 682 26.91 12.94 19.07
CA ARG A 682 25.91 13.43 20.03
C ARG A 682 24.66 12.56 19.94
N ILE A 683 24.15 12.14 21.09
CA ILE A 683 22.96 11.30 21.19
C ILE A 683 21.79 12.17 21.64
N TYR A 684 20.66 12.05 20.95
CA TYR A 684 19.43 12.78 21.21
C TYR A 684 18.26 11.83 21.32
N GLU A 685 17.37 12.09 22.27
CA GLU A 685 16.05 11.46 22.34
C GLU A 685 15.21 11.79 21.09
N PRO A 686 14.20 10.98 20.76
CA PRO A 686 13.21 11.27 19.72
C PRO A 686 12.47 12.60 19.85
N ASP A 687 12.44 13.22 21.04
CA ASP A 687 11.88 14.56 21.25
C ASP A 687 12.89 15.71 21.03
N GLY A 688 14.12 15.37 20.66
CA GLY A 688 15.23 16.30 20.44
C GLY A 688 16.02 16.66 21.71
N THR A 689 15.72 16.03 22.85
CA THR A 689 16.46 16.22 24.11
C THR A 689 17.88 15.67 23.98
N PHE A 690 18.88 16.47 24.33
CA PHE A 690 20.26 16.02 24.34
C PHE A 690 20.53 15.05 25.49
N VAL A 691 21.08 13.87 25.17
CA VAL A 691 21.37 12.80 26.13
C VAL A 691 22.84 12.78 26.51
N SER A 692 23.73 12.68 25.52
CA SER A 692 25.14 12.38 25.74
C SER A 692 26.01 12.79 24.56
N GLN A 693 27.32 12.95 24.80
CA GLN A 693 28.31 13.18 23.76
C GLN A 693 29.53 12.27 23.96
N ILE A 694 30.04 11.73 22.85
CA ILE A 694 31.23 10.87 22.80
C ILE A 694 32.24 11.52 21.86
N THR A 695 33.52 11.53 22.23
CA THR A 695 34.58 11.99 21.31
C THR A 695 34.83 10.91 20.25
N ALA A 696 34.61 11.25 18.98
CA ALA A 696 34.82 10.34 17.85
C ALA A 696 36.24 10.46 17.30
N ALA A 697 36.65 9.50 16.48
CA ALA A 697 37.88 9.66 15.69
C ALA A 697 37.74 10.84 14.71
N SER A 698 38.84 11.55 14.44
CA SER A 698 38.83 12.86 13.77
C SER A 698 38.30 12.85 12.33
N ASN A 699 38.17 11.67 11.70
CA ASN A 699 37.83 11.52 10.28
C ASN A 699 36.66 10.56 10.03
N ILE A 700 35.81 10.33 11.04
CA ILE A 700 34.63 9.45 10.90
C ILE A 700 33.77 9.95 9.74
N LYS A 701 33.49 9.05 8.81
CA LYS A 701 32.71 9.28 7.60
C LYS A 701 31.23 9.07 7.85
N GLU A 702 30.91 7.92 8.43
CA GLU A 702 29.57 7.33 8.51
C GLU A 702 29.49 6.48 9.78
N ILE A 703 28.31 6.41 10.38
CA ILE A 703 28.04 5.66 11.62
C ILE A 703 26.76 4.83 11.46
N VAL A 704 26.67 3.74 12.24
CA VAL A 704 25.49 2.87 12.35
C VAL A 704 25.28 2.48 13.81
N GLY A 705 24.05 2.18 14.20
CA GLY A 705 23.70 1.66 15.52
C GLY A 705 23.47 0.16 15.47
N GLY A 706 23.69 -0.53 16.59
CA GLY A 706 23.39 -1.95 16.74
C GLY A 706 23.93 -2.53 18.06
N ASN A 707 23.49 -3.72 18.42
CA ASN A 707 23.89 -4.42 19.63
C ASN A 707 25.14 -5.27 19.37
N PHE A 708 26.33 -4.68 19.46
CA PHE A 708 27.57 -5.33 19.02
C PHE A 708 28.24 -6.17 20.12
N ASP A 709 28.08 -5.84 21.41
CA ASP A 709 28.85 -6.48 22.49
C ASP A 709 28.04 -7.26 23.55
N THR A 710 26.70 -7.14 23.60
CA THR A 710 25.76 -7.76 24.57
C THR A 710 26.04 -7.54 26.06
N ALA A 711 27.17 -6.92 26.41
CA ALA A 711 27.58 -6.72 27.80
C ALA A 711 27.06 -5.39 28.35
N TYR A 712 26.70 -4.46 27.46
CA TYR A 712 25.97 -3.25 27.79
C TYR A 712 24.45 -3.45 27.56
N ALA A 713 23.63 -2.76 28.34
CA ALA A 713 22.17 -2.94 28.31
C ALA A 713 21.46 -2.16 27.18
N GLY A 714 22.22 -1.63 26.22
CA GLY A 714 21.70 -0.90 25.06
C GLY A 714 22.68 -0.97 23.89
N ASP A 715 22.27 -0.37 22.78
CA ASP A 715 23.01 -0.40 21.54
C ASP A 715 24.30 0.42 21.61
N GLU A 716 25.20 0.08 20.69
CA GLU A 716 26.46 0.75 20.47
C GLU A 716 26.50 1.37 19.08
N ILE A 717 27.48 2.23 18.86
CA ILE A 717 27.64 2.94 17.59
C ILE A 717 28.92 2.44 16.94
N ALA A 718 28.84 1.93 15.72
CA ALA A 718 30.00 1.62 14.90
C ALA A 718 30.23 2.74 13.88
N GLY A 719 31.49 3.01 13.54
CA GLY A 719 31.82 4.02 12.54
C GLY A 719 33.06 3.68 11.73
N ILE A 720 33.02 4.03 10.46
CA ILE A 720 34.18 3.98 9.54
C ILE A 720 34.74 5.38 9.36
N ASP A 721 36.03 5.46 9.07
CA ASP A 721 36.69 6.73 8.77
C ASP A 721 37.08 6.82 7.28
N THR A 722 37.60 7.98 6.89
CA THR A 722 38.07 8.22 5.51
C THR A 722 39.55 7.84 5.27
N LEU A 723 40.31 7.43 6.31
CA LEU A 723 41.78 7.32 6.25
C LEU A 723 42.35 5.98 6.75
N SER A 724 41.51 5.11 7.31
CA SER A 724 41.83 3.89 8.03
C SER A 724 40.86 2.78 7.61
N SER A 725 41.37 1.56 7.57
CA SER A 725 40.57 0.34 7.40
C SER A 725 39.98 -0.17 8.71
N ARG A 726 40.14 0.57 9.83
CA ARG A 726 39.56 0.19 11.12
C ARG A 726 38.10 0.62 11.21
N ILE A 727 37.30 -0.25 11.82
CA ILE A 727 35.95 0.05 12.28
C ILE A 727 36.06 0.42 13.76
N TYR A 728 35.48 1.54 14.16
CA TYR A 728 35.53 2.07 15.51
C TYR A 728 34.19 1.88 16.21
N PHE A 729 34.21 1.32 17.42
CA PHE A 729 33.00 1.10 18.22
C PHE A 729 32.96 2.07 19.40
N TYR A 730 31.82 2.71 19.58
CA TYR A 730 31.55 3.73 20.59
C TYR A 730 30.36 3.29 21.44
N ARG A 731 30.34 3.73 22.70
CA ARG A 731 29.23 3.45 23.62
C ARG A 731 28.93 4.68 24.46
N ARG A 732 27.67 4.80 24.88
CA ARG A 732 27.23 5.86 25.78
C ARG A 732 28.04 5.83 27.08
N GLY A 733 28.37 7.00 27.61
CA GLY A 733 29.16 7.16 28.83
C GLY A 733 30.67 6.89 28.68
N SER A 734 31.16 6.53 27.49
CA SER A 734 32.59 6.46 27.21
C SER A 734 33.19 7.87 27.13
N THR A 735 34.02 8.23 28.10
CA THR A 735 34.74 9.52 28.11
C THR A 735 36.04 9.50 27.30
N SER A 736 36.49 8.32 26.89
CA SER A 736 37.76 8.11 26.16
C SER A 736 37.52 7.48 24.79
N GLY A 737 37.22 8.29 23.78
CA GLY A 737 37.19 7.83 22.39
C GLY A 737 36.29 6.61 22.13
N TYR A 738 36.70 5.81 21.14
CA TYR A 738 36.16 4.48 20.88
C TYR A 738 36.63 3.47 21.95
N TYR A 739 35.80 2.49 22.29
CA TYR A 739 36.12 1.47 23.30
C TYR A 739 36.67 0.17 22.70
N LYS A 740 36.35 -0.11 21.43
CA LYS A 740 36.85 -1.25 20.64
C LYS A 740 37.05 -0.88 19.18
N THR A 741 37.74 -1.76 18.44
CA THR A 741 37.90 -1.67 17.00
C THR A 741 37.77 -3.04 16.35
N ALA A 742 37.38 -3.10 15.09
CA ALA A 742 37.52 -4.29 14.23
C ALA A 742 38.28 -3.96 12.94
N GLY A 743 38.67 -5.00 12.19
CA GLY A 743 39.46 -4.89 10.97
C GLY A 743 40.96 -4.75 11.21
N VAL A 744 41.75 -4.90 10.14
CA VAL A 744 43.22 -4.77 10.17
C VAL A 744 43.65 -3.32 9.99
N THR A 745 44.86 -2.99 10.42
CA THR A 745 45.47 -1.65 10.21
C THR A 745 46.20 -1.62 8.87
N GLY A 746 46.01 -0.58 8.05
CA GLY A 746 46.73 -0.39 6.78
C GLY A 746 46.13 -1.15 5.59
N GLY A 747 44.87 -1.60 5.68
CA GLY A 747 44.10 -2.11 4.55
C GLY A 747 43.41 -0.99 3.76
N SER A 748 42.61 -1.35 2.76
CA SER A 748 41.75 -0.41 2.03
C SER A 748 40.71 0.21 2.95
N VAL A 749 40.44 1.50 2.77
CA VAL A 749 39.35 2.19 3.48
C VAL A 749 37.98 1.67 3.02
N TRP A 750 36.95 1.90 3.82
CA TRP A 750 35.60 1.43 3.54
C TRP A 750 34.78 2.48 2.78
N SER A 751 33.97 2.06 1.81
CA SER A 751 33.06 2.96 1.10
C SER A 751 31.80 3.22 1.91
N ASN A 752 31.23 2.22 2.56
CA ASN A 752 30.03 2.36 3.37
C ASN A 752 30.02 1.33 4.50
N ILE A 753 29.12 1.53 5.46
CA ILE A 753 28.91 0.70 6.63
C ILE A 753 27.40 0.43 6.81
N GLY A 754 27.04 -0.77 7.25
CA GLY A 754 25.70 -1.18 7.68
C GLY A 754 25.81 -2.04 8.95
N ALA A 755 24.75 -2.11 9.75
CA ALA A 755 24.67 -2.97 10.94
C ALA A 755 23.55 -4.00 10.77
N GLY A 756 23.67 -5.12 11.49
CA GLY A 756 22.67 -6.18 11.51
C GLY A 756 23.27 -7.52 11.91
N ASN A 757 22.41 -8.50 12.17
CA ASN A 757 22.83 -9.87 12.48
C ASN A 757 23.15 -10.62 11.18
N PHE A 758 24.38 -10.51 10.68
CA PHE A 758 24.79 -11.11 9.40
C PHE A 758 25.38 -12.51 9.56
N TYR A 759 25.66 -12.96 10.79
CA TYR A 759 26.31 -14.23 11.09
C TYR A 759 25.66 -14.95 12.28
N LEU A 760 25.22 -16.20 12.06
CA LEU A 760 24.56 -17.02 13.08
C LEU A 760 25.43 -17.45 14.28
N GLY A 761 26.70 -17.05 14.35
CA GLY A 761 27.55 -17.34 15.51
C GLY A 761 27.00 -16.75 16.82
N SER A 762 26.18 -15.70 16.73
CA SER A 762 25.48 -15.11 17.87
C SER A 762 24.07 -14.66 17.48
N THR A 763 23.04 -15.24 18.08
CA THR A 763 21.65 -14.78 17.89
C THR A 763 21.32 -13.50 18.67
N THR A 764 22.32 -12.90 19.32
CA THR A 764 22.15 -11.76 20.23
C THR A 764 23.10 -10.61 19.94
N ARG A 765 24.01 -10.76 18.96
CA ARG A 765 24.98 -9.73 18.58
C ARG A 765 24.83 -9.42 17.12
N ASP A 766 24.93 -8.14 16.83
CA ASP A 766 25.04 -7.63 15.47
C ASP A 766 26.51 -7.67 15.02
N GLU A 767 26.69 -7.77 13.71
CA GLU A 767 27.95 -7.51 13.04
C GLU A 767 27.87 -6.19 12.27
N VAL A 768 29.04 -5.72 11.87
CA VAL A 768 29.16 -4.56 10.99
C VAL A 768 29.52 -5.04 9.59
N ALA A 769 28.65 -4.78 8.61
CA ALA A 769 28.95 -4.95 7.20
C ALA A 769 29.68 -3.70 6.66
N VAL A 770 30.83 -3.88 6.02
CA VAL A 770 31.58 -2.80 5.36
C VAL A 770 31.88 -3.16 3.92
N ALA A 771 31.66 -2.21 3.00
CA ALA A 771 32.00 -2.37 1.60
C ALA A 771 33.41 -1.83 1.31
N SER A 772 34.18 -2.59 0.53
CA SER A 772 35.50 -2.16 0.07
C SER A 772 35.40 -0.91 -0.81
N SER A 773 36.28 0.08 -0.61
CA SER A 773 36.42 1.20 -1.55
C SER A 773 37.19 0.86 -2.82
N THR A 774 37.85 -0.31 -2.85
CA THR A 774 38.69 -0.75 -3.97
C THR A 774 38.26 -2.12 -4.46
N ALA A 775 38.11 -2.28 -5.77
CA ALA A 775 37.80 -3.57 -6.37
C ALA A 775 38.98 -4.55 -6.26
N SER A 776 38.70 -5.79 -5.87
CA SER A 776 39.62 -6.91 -5.98
C SER A 776 39.14 -7.81 -7.11
N SER A 777 39.95 -7.97 -8.16
CA SER A 777 39.55 -8.71 -9.37
C SER A 777 38.26 -8.20 -10.01
N GLY A 778 38.03 -6.88 -9.96
CA GLY A 778 36.82 -6.25 -10.52
C GLY A 778 35.59 -6.28 -9.61
N ILE A 779 35.69 -6.81 -8.37
CA ILE A 779 34.58 -6.92 -7.42
C ILE A 779 34.83 -6.07 -6.17
N TYR A 780 33.85 -5.24 -5.81
CA TYR A 780 33.81 -4.48 -4.56
C TYR A 780 33.17 -5.33 -3.46
N LYS A 781 34.02 -6.06 -2.74
CA LYS A 781 33.59 -7.03 -1.72
C LYS A 781 32.93 -6.38 -0.50
N ILE A 782 32.07 -7.13 0.18
CA ILE A 782 31.51 -6.76 1.48
C ILE A 782 32.04 -7.71 2.55
N PHE A 783 32.42 -7.15 3.69
CA PHE A 783 32.98 -7.86 4.82
C PHE A 783 32.12 -7.61 6.05
N CYS A 784 31.70 -8.67 6.75
CA CYS A 784 30.99 -8.57 8.02
C CYS A 784 31.98 -8.86 9.15
N TYR A 785 32.16 -7.90 10.07
CA TYR A 785 33.04 -8.01 11.21
C TYR A 785 32.26 -8.06 12.52
N GLU A 786 32.62 -9.02 13.37
CA GLU A 786 32.30 -8.95 14.79
C GLU A 786 33.20 -7.91 15.48
N ILE A 787 32.73 -7.35 16.61
CA ILE A 787 33.52 -6.45 17.43
C ILE A 787 34.84 -7.10 17.89
N SER A 788 35.94 -6.33 17.87
CA SER A 788 37.30 -6.82 18.19
C SER A 788 37.91 -7.82 17.20
N ALA A 789 37.20 -8.24 16.15
CA ALA A 789 37.72 -9.18 15.18
C ALA A 789 38.73 -8.52 14.23
N THR A 790 39.84 -9.19 13.96
CA THR A 790 40.82 -8.77 12.94
C THR A 790 40.56 -9.42 11.59
N THR A 791 39.69 -10.42 11.53
CA THR A 791 39.25 -11.11 10.31
C THR A 791 37.73 -11.03 10.22
N PRO A 792 37.16 -10.88 9.02
CA PRO A 792 35.72 -10.87 8.86
C PRO A 792 35.14 -12.23 9.26
N ALA A 793 34.01 -12.22 9.96
CA ALA A 793 33.22 -13.43 10.23
C ALA A 793 32.63 -13.97 8.92
N LYS A 794 32.35 -13.08 7.96
CA LYS A 794 31.72 -13.40 6.68
C LYS A 794 32.22 -12.46 5.58
N GLU A 795 32.41 -13.01 4.38
CA GLU A 795 32.76 -12.27 3.17
C GLU A 795 31.71 -12.56 2.08
N ILE A 796 31.27 -11.50 1.40
CA ILE A 796 30.29 -11.56 0.31
C ILE A 796 30.95 -11.07 -0.96
N ASN A 797 31.00 -11.95 -1.97
CA ASN A 797 31.77 -11.79 -3.19
C ASN A 797 30.90 -12.07 -4.42
N GLN A 798 30.05 -11.11 -4.80
CA GLN A 798 29.12 -11.26 -5.92
C GLN A 798 29.57 -10.41 -7.11
N ASP A 799 29.43 -10.95 -8.33
CA ASP A 799 29.75 -10.25 -9.58
C ASP A 799 28.91 -8.98 -9.83
N VAL A 800 27.70 -8.91 -9.26
CA VAL A 800 26.84 -7.71 -9.31
C VAL A 800 27.45 -6.50 -8.58
N LEU A 801 28.47 -6.73 -7.75
CA LEU A 801 29.24 -5.68 -7.08
C LEU A 801 30.43 -5.19 -7.92
N SER A 802 30.22 -5.04 -9.24
CA SER A 802 31.25 -4.52 -10.16
C SER A 802 31.48 -3.01 -10.04
N VAL A 803 30.62 -2.32 -9.28
CA VAL A 803 30.74 -0.91 -8.88
C VAL A 803 30.73 -0.82 -7.34
N SER A 804 31.26 0.28 -6.80
CA SER A 804 31.25 0.48 -5.33
C SER A 804 29.83 0.59 -4.79
N SER A 805 29.66 0.36 -3.49
CA SER A 805 28.42 0.74 -2.82
C SER A 805 28.26 2.27 -2.77
N ARG A 806 27.02 2.72 -2.69
CA ARG A 806 26.59 4.07 -2.33
C ARG A 806 26.07 4.13 -0.89
N ALA A 807 25.34 3.09 -0.49
CA ALA A 807 24.76 2.90 0.83
C ALA A 807 24.67 1.40 1.13
N LEU A 808 24.68 1.04 2.41
CA LEU A 808 24.50 -0.32 2.91
C LEU A 808 23.50 -0.28 4.07
N ASP A 809 22.69 -1.33 4.17
CA ASP A 809 21.88 -1.55 5.37
C ASP A 809 21.67 -3.05 5.63
N GLY A 810 21.19 -3.40 6.82
CA GLY A 810 20.84 -4.76 7.21
C GLY A 810 19.33 -4.97 7.23
N GLY A 811 18.88 -6.22 7.02
CA GLY A 811 17.49 -6.57 7.25
C GLY A 811 17.08 -7.96 6.78
N THR A 812 15.78 -8.18 6.84
CA THR A 812 15.09 -9.45 6.61
C THR A 812 13.97 -9.30 5.60
N PHE A 813 13.61 -10.41 4.94
CA PHE A 813 12.40 -10.48 4.15
C PHE A 813 11.92 -11.93 4.05
N PRO A 814 10.64 -12.17 3.71
CA PRO A 814 10.11 -13.52 3.59
C PRO A 814 10.76 -14.27 2.43
N ILE A 815 11.25 -15.47 2.73
CA ILE A 815 11.89 -16.33 1.75
C ILE A 815 10.83 -17.24 1.17
N ALA A 816 10.63 -17.16 -0.15
CA ALA A 816 9.71 -18.04 -0.85
C ALA A 816 10.16 -19.51 -0.74
N GLN A 817 9.23 -20.45 -0.94
CA GLN A 817 9.56 -21.88 -0.90
C GLN A 817 10.53 -22.31 -2.01
N THR A 818 10.50 -21.56 -3.11
CA THR A 818 11.34 -21.72 -4.29
C THR A 818 12.03 -20.41 -4.58
N LEU A 819 13.21 -20.47 -5.20
CA LEU A 819 13.89 -19.28 -5.70
C LEU A 819 12.95 -18.46 -6.58
N GLY A 820 12.79 -17.19 -6.23
CA GLY A 820 12.10 -16.20 -7.03
C GLY A 820 12.90 -15.83 -8.28
N LEU A 821 12.23 -15.18 -9.24
CA LEU A 821 12.83 -14.81 -10.53
C LEU A 821 13.95 -13.77 -10.41
N TYR A 822 13.95 -12.96 -9.34
CA TYR A 822 15.01 -12.01 -9.02
C TYR A 822 16.09 -12.59 -8.10
N GLU A 823 16.05 -13.89 -7.86
CA GLU A 823 16.91 -14.54 -6.89
C GLU A 823 17.91 -15.47 -7.58
N ARG A 824 19.14 -15.46 -7.09
CA ARG A 824 20.19 -16.35 -7.54
C ARG A 824 20.81 -17.03 -6.33
N ALA A 825 20.86 -18.36 -6.38
CA ALA A 825 21.65 -19.19 -5.48
C ALA A 825 22.93 -19.65 -6.19
N LEU A 826 24.06 -19.54 -5.50
CA LEU A 826 25.35 -20.08 -5.91
C LEU A 826 25.76 -21.14 -4.89
N GLY A 827 26.22 -22.31 -5.35
CA GLY A 827 26.70 -23.39 -4.47
C GLY A 827 25.61 -24.25 -3.80
N PHE A 828 24.32 -24.03 -4.10
CA PHE A 828 23.21 -24.87 -3.64
C PHE A 828 22.02 -24.86 -4.63
N THR A 829 21.08 -25.79 -4.47
CA THR A 829 19.95 -25.98 -5.41
C THR A 829 18.63 -25.44 -4.90
N SER A 830 17.71 -25.14 -5.82
CA SER A 830 16.36 -24.63 -5.55
C SER A 830 15.53 -25.55 -4.65
N ASN A 831 15.76 -26.87 -4.69
CA ASN A 831 14.97 -27.86 -3.94
C ASN A 831 15.24 -27.85 -2.42
N ASN A 832 16.36 -27.27 -1.97
CA ASN A 832 16.71 -27.13 -0.55
C ASN A 832 16.77 -25.65 -0.12
N PHE A 833 16.20 -24.75 -0.93
CA PHE A 833 16.33 -23.30 -0.80
C PHE A 833 15.85 -22.79 0.56
N THR A 834 14.62 -23.13 0.95
CA THR A 834 14.03 -22.68 2.23
C THR A 834 14.84 -23.19 3.42
N THR A 835 15.21 -24.47 3.41
CA THR A 835 15.98 -25.09 4.51
C THR A 835 17.39 -24.52 4.63
N ALA A 836 18.05 -24.24 3.49
CA ALA A 836 19.37 -23.61 3.49
C ALA A 836 19.28 -22.18 4.03
N MET A 837 18.32 -21.40 3.54
CA MET A 837 18.19 -19.99 3.91
C MET A 837 17.58 -19.75 5.29
N SER A 838 16.80 -20.69 5.84
CA SER A 838 16.25 -20.60 7.21
C SER A 838 17.33 -20.69 8.29
N THR A 839 18.52 -21.18 7.92
CA THR A 839 19.70 -21.21 8.79
C THR A 839 20.70 -20.12 8.41
N TRP A 840 20.30 -19.08 7.70
CA TRP A 840 21.15 -17.93 7.41
C TRP A 840 20.59 -16.72 8.14
N ALA A 841 21.48 -15.86 8.61
CA ALA A 841 21.13 -14.64 9.31
C ALA A 841 20.60 -13.57 8.33
N GLU A 842 20.57 -12.31 8.75
CA GLU A 842 20.13 -11.17 7.94
C GLU A 842 20.93 -11.00 6.65
N ARG A 843 20.35 -10.20 5.75
CA ARG A 843 20.90 -9.88 4.43
C ARG A 843 21.45 -8.47 4.46
N VAL A 844 22.51 -8.25 3.69
CA VAL A 844 23.03 -6.91 3.45
C VAL A 844 22.30 -6.34 2.23
N ALA A 845 21.55 -5.26 2.41
CA ALA A 845 21.02 -4.44 1.34
C ALA A 845 22.13 -3.54 0.78
N VAL A 846 22.30 -3.51 -0.53
CA VAL A 846 23.36 -2.74 -1.20
C VAL A 846 22.75 -1.86 -2.27
N LEU A 847 22.87 -0.55 -2.09
CA LEU A 847 22.63 0.41 -3.16
C LEU A 847 23.94 0.64 -3.94
N PRO A 848 24.00 0.37 -5.25
CA PRO A 848 25.21 0.59 -6.04
C PRO A 848 25.47 2.09 -6.31
N SER A 849 26.73 2.46 -6.48
CA SER A 849 27.15 3.84 -6.74
C SER A 849 26.88 4.33 -8.16
N ALA A 850 26.55 3.44 -9.08
CA ALA A 850 26.13 3.76 -10.43
C ALA A 850 24.98 2.85 -10.87
N PRO A 851 24.09 3.35 -11.76
CA PRO A 851 23.07 2.53 -12.41
C PRO A 851 23.71 1.29 -13.05
N GLN A 852 23.03 0.16 -12.93
CA GLN A 852 23.45 -1.09 -13.56
C GLN A 852 22.80 -1.15 -14.95
N THR A 853 23.48 -0.59 -15.94
CA THR A 853 23.05 -0.49 -17.36
C THR A 853 21.80 0.38 -17.60
N THR A 854 20.58 -0.11 -17.32
CA THR A 854 19.31 0.62 -17.53
C THR A 854 18.48 0.80 -16.25
N ALA A 855 18.83 0.11 -15.17
CA ALA A 855 18.07 0.09 -13.93
C ALA A 855 18.94 0.50 -12.73
N THR A 856 18.32 1.01 -11.68
CA THR A 856 18.96 1.18 -10.37
C THR A 856 18.31 0.24 -9.36
N PRO A 857 18.93 -0.93 -9.07
CA PRO A 857 18.42 -1.87 -8.09
C PRO A 857 19.00 -1.61 -6.68
N VAL A 858 18.36 -2.20 -5.68
CA VAL A 858 19.03 -2.62 -4.43
C VAL A 858 19.29 -4.11 -4.51
N PHE A 859 20.48 -4.54 -4.10
CA PHE A 859 20.83 -5.95 -4.01
C PHE A 859 20.74 -6.43 -2.57
N TRP A 860 19.96 -7.48 -2.33
CA TRP A 860 19.98 -8.22 -1.08
C TRP A 860 20.98 -9.36 -1.17
N LEU A 861 22.03 -9.30 -0.37
CA LEU A 861 23.13 -10.25 -0.43
C LEU A 861 23.24 -11.07 0.84
N ASN A 862 23.52 -12.36 0.68
CA ASN A 862 23.78 -13.26 1.80
C ASN A 862 24.79 -14.35 1.39
N SER A 863 25.45 -14.95 2.38
CA SER A 863 26.33 -16.12 2.19
C SER A 863 26.20 -17.05 3.39
N ALA A 864 26.48 -18.34 3.19
CA ALA A 864 26.35 -19.31 4.27
C ALA A 864 27.40 -19.00 5.37
N PRO A 865 27.02 -19.06 6.67
CA PRO A 865 27.90 -18.70 7.78
C PRO A 865 29.26 -19.41 7.77
N LEU A 866 29.32 -20.68 7.36
CA LEU A 866 30.53 -21.51 7.41
C LEU A 866 31.06 -21.92 6.02
N ASP A 867 30.44 -21.43 4.94
CA ASP A 867 30.76 -21.85 3.58
C ASP A 867 30.55 -20.69 2.59
N SER A 868 31.59 -19.89 2.37
CA SER A 868 31.56 -18.72 1.48
C SER A 868 31.38 -19.07 -0.01
N THR A 869 31.40 -20.36 -0.37
CA THR A 869 31.04 -20.82 -1.73
C THR A 869 29.53 -20.87 -1.94
N LYS A 870 28.74 -20.85 -0.86
CA LYS A 870 27.28 -20.78 -0.90
C LYS A 870 26.82 -19.36 -0.70
N GLN A 871 26.22 -18.79 -1.72
CA GLN A 871 25.80 -17.39 -1.71
C GLN A 871 24.42 -17.21 -2.29
N TYR A 872 23.74 -16.17 -1.83
CA TYR A 872 22.42 -15.79 -2.27
C TYR A 872 22.43 -14.30 -2.64
N LEU A 873 21.71 -14.01 -3.72
CA LEU A 873 21.47 -12.67 -4.24
C LEU A 873 19.98 -12.56 -4.54
N LYS A 874 19.35 -11.48 -4.09
CA LYS A 874 18.07 -11.01 -4.62
C LYS A 874 18.22 -9.61 -5.19
N VAL A 875 17.64 -9.37 -6.36
CA VAL A 875 17.62 -8.07 -7.03
C VAL A 875 16.28 -7.41 -6.76
N THR A 876 16.28 -6.24 -6.12
CA THR A 876 15.09 -5.42 -5.89
C THR A 876 15.14 -4.21 -6.84
N PRO A 877 14.39 -4.22 -7.95
CA PRO A 877 14.43 -3.14 -8.92
C PRO A 877 13.64 -1.92 -8.41
N ILE A 878 14.35 -0.85 -8.03
CA ILE A 878 13.75 0.40 -7.52
C ILE A 878 13.43 1.35 -8.70
N VAL A 879 14.33 1.44 -9.68
CA VAL A 879 14.12 2.13 -10.97
C VAL A 879 14.48 1.18 -12.11
N ARG A 880 13.67 1.13 -13.18
CA ARG A 880 13.82 0.19 -14.30
C ARG A 880 14.13 0.86 -15.62
#